data_AF-A0A5M5W374-F1
#
_entry.id   AF-A0A5M5W374-F1
#
_cell.length_a   1.000
_cell.length_b   1.000
_cell.length_c   1.000
_cell.angle_alpha   90.00
_cell.angle_beta   90.00
_cell.angle_gamma   90.00
#
_symmetry.space_group_name_H-M   'P 1'
#
loop_
_entity.id
_entity.type
_entity.pdbx_description
1 polymer ?
#
loop_
_entity_poly.entity_id
_entity_poly.type
_entity_poly.pdbx_seq_one_letter_code
_entity_poly.pdbx_strand_id
1 'polypeptide(L)'
;MLRIEKLILNNFGVYYGTSTLTLPYQNGVTVIWGNNGHGKTTIMNAFRYVLWGELYGRNRRILPPVSFVNTDAIVEGKNMLVELYMQHNGIQYIVSRGLKRKGGSGYDELDYENIFQVKQGSNILSNKEATELLSLALPKSISRFYLFDAELLGEYEDLLDESNQEGQKIKDSIEAILGMPILLNGRDIFEVLITQYNQAVAKASQNNETTKAHAESLNKLNEKLENLKSSEKDLKNKLEKFIEEKNLLTDQMAQSLTYSKLLGERNAIEEGLSMIHQELADAQKHLTEEADEAWRTILNDILDYVIEHTIAEIEPIENKKKKLEFERSVNQYIREQLLQDNNHCPVCKNNIDSTLLSNISARFSATSVQSLTQEEKDFYNKTQEQIAFMRNSYKEDRTEWIKNSFKSYESLLMKLRLQEVKLSQKNKEISSISSTSSEQETNILALPKKLEQCETKISEVKKGLSLNADSKAETLNGITRVSAMLKKILGGADLETALNEKEFVESIHKLFSDGIDSFRSKLKESVEKDATTFFRSISHQQDFESLAINDNFGMNIVKTDGTFVPNRSSGYEQVVAISLISALHKNAPIEGPVFMDSTFQRIDPIHKMNTLKSLPLLGNQVIVLAFQGEIGDLNGVREKLGSNLIQEYTINQISSSYSELVKS
;
A
#
# COMPACT_ATOMS: atom_id res chain seq x y z
N MET A 1 0.53 23.68 -31.26
CA MET A 1 -0.37 23.08 -30.26
C MET A 1 -0.50 21.58 -30.53
N LEU A 2 -0.39 20.79 -29.47
CA LEU A 2 -0.60 19.34 -29.51
C LEU A 2 -2.07 19.00 -29.21
N ARG A 3 -2.65 18.07 -29.97
CA ARG A 3 -3.95 17.45 -29.68
C ARG A 3 -3.90 15.95 -29.88
N ILE A 4 -4.67 15.23 -29.08
CA ILE A 4 -4.85 13.80 -29.23
C ILE A 4 -6.19 13.54 -29.89
N GLU A 5 -6.19 12.72 -30.94
CA GLU A 5 -7.39 12.38 -31.71
C GLU A 5 -7.89 10.97 -31.34
N LYS A 6 -6.98 10.02 -31.16
CA LYS A 6 -7.33 8.62 -30.96
C LYS A 6 -6.23 7.85 -30.25
N LEU A 7 -6.61 7.00 -29.30
CA LEU A 7 -5.75 6.00 -28.68
C LEU A 7 -6.32 4.62 -28.96
N ILE A 8 -5.50 3.73 -29.50
CA ILE A 8 -5.85 2.33 -29.78
C ILE A 8 -5.00 1.45 -28.85
N LEU A 9 -5.67 0.59 -28.09
CA LEU A 9 -5.07 -0.41 -27.21
C LEU A 9 -5.36 -1.79 -27.79
N ASN A 10 -4.32 -2.57 -28.05
CA ASN A 10 -4.45 -3.95 -28.48
C ASN A 10 -3.69 -4.87 -27.51
N ASN A 11 -4.43 -5.69 -26.77
CA ASN A 11 -3.90 -6.64 -25.79
C ASN A 11 -2.99 -5.98 -24.72
N PHE A 12 -3.41 -4.83 -24.20
CA PHE A 12 -2.62 -4.00 -23.28
C PHE A 12 -3.29 -3.90 -21.90
N GLY A 13 -2.62 -4.40 -20.87
CA GLY A 13 -3.13 -4.50 -19.50
C GLY A 13 -4.45 -5.27 -19.46
N VAL A 14 -5.50 -4.64 -18.93
CA VAL A 14 -6.86 -5.21 -18.87
C VAL A 14 -7.64 -5.11 -20.18
N TYR A 15 -7.10 -4.50 -21.24
CA TYR A 15 -7.79 -4.37 -22.52
C TYR A 15 -7.35 -5.51 -23.47
N TYR A 16 -8.05 -6.64 -23.39
CA TYR A 16 -7.92 -7.74 -24.35
C TYR A 16 -8.59 -7.39 -25.70
N GLY A 17 -7.96 -7.79 -26.81
CA GLY A 17 -8.39 -7.40 -28.14
C GLY A 17 -8.16 -5.90 -28.41
N THR A 18 -8.87 -5.34 -29.40
CA THR A 18 -8.72 -3.94 -29.79
C THR A 18 -9.76 -3.06 -29.09
N SER A 19 -9.30 -2.17 -28.22
CA SER A 19 -10.09 -1.10 -27.60
C SER A 19 -9.67 0.26 -28.16
N THR A 20 -10.64 1.13 -28.45
CA THR A 20 -10.38 2.44 -29.06
C THR A 20 -11.01 3.56 -28.25
N LEU A 21 -10.18 4.51 -27.82
CA LEU A 21 -10.61 5.79 -27.28
C LEU A 21 -10.48 6.86 -28.36
N THR A 22 -11.59 7.39 -28.85
CA THR A 22 -11.60 8.51 -29.81
C THR A 22 -11.93 9.81 -29.09
N LEU A 23 -11.06 10.80 -29.20
CA LEU A 23 -11.22 12.11 -28.60
C LEU A 23 -11.66 13.14 -29.66
N PRO A 24 -12.64 13.99 -29.34
CA PRO A 24 -13.13 15.01 -30.25
C PRO A 24 -12.12 16.15 -30.43
N TYR A 25 -12.15 16.79 -31.60
CA TYR A 25 -11.31 17.96 -31.90
C TYR A 25 -11.76 19.25 -31.21
N GLN A 26 -12.98 19.29 -30.67
CA GLN A 26 -13.53 20.48 -30.04
C GLN A 26 -12.82 20.79 -28.71
N ASN A 27 -12.85 22.06 -28.29
CA ASN A 27 -12.37 22.43 -26.96
C ASN A 27 -13.34 21.93 -25.90
N GLY A 28 -12.81 21.40 -24.80
CA GLY A 28 -13.61 21.05 -23.62
C GLY A 28 -13.13 19.79 -22.92
N VAL A 29 -14.07 19.17 -22.22
CA VAL A 29 -13.84 18.07 -21.29
C VAL A 29 -14.40 16.77 -21.85
N THR A 30 -13.59 15.72 -21.87
CA THR A 30 -14.01 14.34 -22.08
C THR A 30 -13.93 13.59 -20.76
N VAL A 31 -14.99 12.92 -20.34
CA VAL A 31 -15.02 12.16 -19.08
C VAL A 31 -15.04 10.66 -19.39
N ILE A 32 -14.17 9.90 -18.73
CA ILE A 32 -14.08 8.44 -18.83
C ILE A 32 -14.41 7.87 -17.45
N TRP A 33 -15.60 7.29 -17.36
CA TRP A 33 -16.13 6.68 -16.15
C TRP A 33 -15.59 5.27 -15.97
N GLY A 34 -15.09 4.93 -14.79
CA GLY A 34 -14.69 3.56 -14.49
C GLY A 34 -14.45 3.33 -13.00
N ASN A 35 -14.84 2.17 -12.49
CA ASN A 35 -14.60 1.83 -11.08
C ASN A 35 -13.11 1.57 -10.83
N ASN A 36 -12.71 1.57 -9.56
CA ASN A 36 -11.34 1.23 -9.20
C ASN A 36 -11.03 -0.21 -9.63
N GLY A 37 -9.88 -0.42 -10.28
CA GLY A 37 -9.49 -1.70 -10.84
C GLY A 37 -10.02 -2.01 -12.25
N HIS A 38 -10.90 -1.19 -12.83
CA HIS A 38 -11.45 -1.46 -14.18
C HIS A 38 -10.50 -1.08 -15.34
N GLY A 39 -9.39 -0.37 -15.08
CA GLY A 39 -8.40 -0.04 -16.13
C GLY A 39 -8.21 1.45 -16.43
N LYS A 40 -8.65 2.38 -15.56
CA LYS A 40 -8.37 3.83 -15.69
C LYS A 40 -6.87 4.11 -15.77
N THR A 41 -6.11 3.68 -14.76
CA THR A 41 -4.65 3.83 -14.71
C THR A 41 -3.94 3.09 -15.84
N THR A 42 -4.55 2.03 -16.39
CA THR A 42 -4.04 1.36 -17.60
C THR A 42 -4.10 2.28 -18.83
N ILE A 43 -5.16 3.06 -19.01
CA ILE A 43 -5.21 4.09 -20.08
C ILE A 43 -4.11 5.12 -19.87
N MET A 44 -3.91 5.58 -18.63
CA MET A 44 -2.86 6.55 -18.31
C MET A 44 -1.47 6.00 -18.65
N ASN A 45 -1.20 4.75 -18.27
CA ASN A 45 0.04 4.05 -18.61
C ASN A 45 0.19 3.82 -20.12
N ALA A 46 -0.90 3.66 -20.88
CA ALA A 46 -0.81 3.55 -22.33
C ALA A 46 -0.30 4.84 -22.99
N PHE A 47 -0.73 6.03 -22.51
CA PHE A 47 -0.17 7.31 -22.96
C PHE A 47 1.31 7.45 -22.59
N ARG A 48 1.69 7.07 -21.37
CA ARG A 48 3.09 7.08 -20.94
C ARG A 48 3.96 6.15 -21.79
N TYR A 49 3.44 4.95 -22.06
CA TYR A 49 4.12 3.95 -22.87
C TYR A 49 4.31 4.41 -24.29
N VAL A 50 3.24 4.83 -24.98
CA VAL A 50 3.32 5.21 -26.40
C VAL A 50 4.23 6.42 -26.63
N LEU A 51 4.19 7.42 -25.72
CA LEU A 51 5.01 8.63 -25.82
C LEU A 51 6.47 8.39 -25.39
N TRP A 52 6.70 7.79 -24.23
CA TRP A 52 8.05 7.75 -23.61
C TRP A 52 8.63 6.34 -23.46
N GLY A 53 7.86 5.30 -23.77
CA GLY A 53 8.30 3.90 -23.62
C GLY A 53 8.30 3.40 -22.19
N GLU A 54 7.69 4.13 -21.26
CA GLU A 54 7.72 3.83 -19.83
C GLU A 54 6.34 3.44 -19.29
N LEU A 55 6.36 2.47 -18.39
CA LEU A 55 5.20 1.94 -17.70
C LEU A 55 5.45 1.98 -16.21
N TYR A 56 4.46 2.43 -15.46
CA TYR A 56 4.58 2.55 -14.01
C TYR A 56 3.65 1.57 -13.32
N GLY A 57 4.22 0.83 -12.37
CA GLY A 57 3.48 0.02 -11.39
C GLY A 57 3.06 0.84 -10.18
N ARG A 58 2.77 0.14 -9.07
CA ARG A 58 2.56 0.79 -7.77
C ARG A 58 3.83 1.55 -7.33
N ASN A 59 3.65 2.67 -6.62
CA ASN A 59 4.72 3.53 -6.13
C ASN A 59 5.67 4.04 -7.23
N ARG A 60 5.18 4.20 -8.47
CA ARG A 60 5.96 4.65 -9.64
C ARG A 60 7.23 3.85 -9.94
N ARG A 61 7.27 2.57 -9.57
CA ARG A 61 8.32 1.68 -10.07
C ARG A 61 8.15 1.52 -11.58
N ILE A 62 9.23 1.74 -12.33
CA ILE A 62 9.26 1.44 -13.77
C ILE A 62 9.15 -0.08 -13.94
N LEU A 63 8.16 -0.49 -14.73
CA LEU A 63 7.90 -1.88 -15.05
C LEU A 63 8.31 -2.19 -16.49
N PRO A 64 8.77 -3.43 -16.76
CA PRO A 64 9.10 -3.85 -18.11
C PRO A 64 7.82 -3.95 -18.97
N PRO A 65 7.85 -3.62 -20.27
CA PRO A 65 6.67 -3.67 -21.14
C PRO A 65 5.95 -5.02 -21.17
N VAL A 66 6.68 -6.13 -20.99
CA VAL A 66 6.11 -7.47 -20.95
C VAL A 66 5.07 -7.64 -19.82
N SER A 67 5.21 -6.90 -18.72
CA SER A 67 4.29 -6.95 -17.58
C SER A 67 2.90 -6.36 -17.87
N PHE A 68 2.76 -5.62 -18.99
CA PHE A 68 1.50 -5.07 -19.47
C PHE A 68 0.93 -5.84 -20.65
N VAL A 69 1.52 -6.96 -21.07
CA VAL A 69 0.87 -7.82 -22.07
C VAL A 69 -0.32 -8.49 -21.41
N ASN A 70 -1.47 -8.43 -22.06
CA ASN A 70 -2.68 -9.06 -21.54
C ASN A 70 -2.51 -10.58 -21.36
N THR A 71 -3.01 -11.13 -20.25
CA THR A 71 -2.83 -12.55 -19.91
C THR A 71 -3.44 -13.51 -20.93
N ASP A 72 -4.62 -13.19 -21.46
CA ASP A 72 -5.27 -14.05 -22.46
C ASP A 72 -4.54 -13.97 -23.79
N ALA A 73 -4.00 -12.79 -24.12
CA ALA A 73 -3.14 -12.62 -25.28
C ALA A 73 -1.81 -13.37 -25.17
N ILE A 74 -1.23 -13.49 -23.96
CA ILE A 74 -0.03 -14.31 -23.72
C ILE A 74 -0.32 -15.77 -24.05
N VAL A 75 -1.45 -16.31 -23.57
CA VAL A 75 -1.88 -17.71 -23.79
C VAL A 75 -2.11 -17.97 -25.28
N GLU A 76 -2.70 -17.02 -25.98
CA GLU A 76 -2.99 -17.13 -27.42
C GLU A 76 -1.79 -16.79 -28.33
N GLY A 77 -0.64 -16.43 -27.76
CA GLY A 77 0.54 -16.05 -28.54
C GLY A 77 0.37 -14.77 -29.36
N LYS A 78 -0.50 -13.86 -28.92
CA LYS A 78 -0.81 -12.60 -29.60
C LYS A 78 0.20 -11.49 -29.28
N ASN A 79 0.24 -10.49 -30.16
CA ASN A 79 1.05 -9.28 -30.00
C ASN A 79 0.35 -8.25 -29.11
N MET A 80 1.12 -7.39 -28.47
CA MET A 80 0.65 -6.18 -27.80
C MET A 80 0.97 -4.97 -28.67
N LEU A 81 0.03 -4.03 -28.84
CA LEU A 81 0.24 -2.80 -29.58
C LEU A 81 -0.55 -1.65 -28.97
N VAL A 82 0.08 -0.48 -28.86
CA VAL A 82 -0.55 0.78 -28.50
C VAL A 82 -0.26 1.80 -29.60
N GLU A 83 -1.31 2.42 -30.14
CA GLU A 83 -1.19 3.45 -31.17
C GLU A 83 -1.86 4.76 -30.74
N LEU A 84 -1.14 5.86 -30.88
CA LEU A 84 -1.60 7.20 -30.57
C LEU A 84 -1.64 8.05 -31.85
N TYR A 85 -2.83 8.53 -32.18
CA TYR A 85 -3.07 9.50 -33.24
C TYR A 85 -3.10 10.88 -32.60
N MET A 86 -2.17 11.74 -33.03
CA MET A 86 -2.02 13.07 -32.49
C MET A 86 -1.74 14.08 -33.60
N GLN A 87 -2.16 15.33 -33.40
CA GLN A 87 -1.81 16.44 -34.25
C GLN A 87 -0.88 17.38 -33.49
N HIS A 88 0.26 17.72 -34.09
CA HIS A 88 1.20 18.70 -33.53
C HIS A 88 1.51 19.77 -34.58
N ASN A 89 1.22 21.04 -34.25
CA ASN A 89 1.43 22.19 -35.13
C ASN A 89 0.77 22.02 -36.52
N GLY A 90 -0.44 21.47 -36.54
CA GLY A 90 -1.21 21.25 -37.77
C GLY A 90 -0.90 19.93 -38.50
N ILE A 91 0.19 19.25 -38.15
CA ILE A 91 0.64 18.02 -38.81
C ILE A 91 0.14 16.80 -38.02
N GLN A 92 -0.38 15.80 -38.72
CA GLN A 92 -0.85 14.54 -38.13
C GLN A 92 0.28 13.50 -38.00
N TYR A 93 0.31 12.86 -36.84
CA TYR A 93 1.26 11.82 -36.49
C TYR A 93 0.56 10.59 -35.92
N ILE A 94 1.11 9.42 -36.21
CA ILE A 94 0.73 8.15 -35.58
C ILE A 94 1.96 7.58 -34.90
N VAL A 95 1.90 7.46 -33.57
CA VAL A 95 2.96 6.89 -32.74
C VAL A 95 2.52 5.48 -32.34
N SER A 96 3.26 4.47 -32.75
CA SER A 96 2.97 3.06 -32.46
C SER A 96 4.09 2.45 -31.63
N ARG A 97 3.76 1.85 -30.49
CA ARG A 97 4.67 1.05 -29.65
C ARG A 97 4.05 -0.27 -29.27
N GLY A 98 4.83 -1.34 -29.21
CA GLY A 98 4.29 -2.65 -28.87
C GLY A 98 5.33 -3.74 -28.74
N LEU A 99 4.84 -4.95 -28.53
CA LEU A 99 5.62 -6.18 -28.43
C LEU A 99 5.07 -7.21 -29.41
N LYS A 100 5.93 -7.64 -30.34
CA LYS A 100 5.62 -8.74 -31.27
C LYS A 100 6.12 -10.05 -30.69
N ARG A 101 5.23 -11.03 -30.53
CA ARG A 101 5.58 -12.35 -29.99
C ARG A 101 6.50 -13.10 -30.96
N LYS A 102 7.64 -13.60 -30.45
CA LYS A 102 8.63 -14.42 -31.19
C LYS A 102 8.58 -15.90 -30.83
N GLY A 103 8.03 -16.25 -29.66
CA GLY A 103 7.99 -17.63 -29.15
C GLY A 103 7.96 -17.62 -27.61
N GLY A 104 8.32 -18.75 -26.98
CA GLY A 104 8.54 -18.82 -25.52
C GLY A 104 7.27 -18.75 -24.66
N SER A 105 7.44 -18.48 -23.36
CA SER A 105 6.36 -18.53 -22.36
C SER A 105 5.40 -17.33 -22.48
N GLY A 106 5.93 -16.20 -22.94
CA GLY A 106 5.27 -14.91 -23.07
C GLY A 106 5.35 -14.04 -21.81
N TYR A 107 6.07 -14.49 -20.78
CA TYR A 107 6.30 -13.73 -19.54
C TYR A 107 7.67 -13.06 -19.49
N ASP A 108 8.60 -13.46 -20.36
CA ASP A 108 9.95 -12.93 -20.41
C ASP A 108 10.11 -11.91 -21.55
N GLU A 109 10.92 -10.87 -21.36
CA GLU A 109 11.17 -9.88 -22.41
C GLU A 109 11.80 -10.49 -23.68
N LEU A 110 12.58 -11.57 -23.51
CA LEU A 110 13.23 -12.29 -24.61
C LEU A 110 12.24 -12.98 -25.55
N ASP A 111 10.99 -13.17 -25.11
CA ASP A 111 9.93 -13.78 -25.91
C ASP A 111 9.34 -12.82 -26.96
N TYR A 112 9.75 -11.55 -26.94
CA TYR A 112 9.19 -10.49 -27.74
C TYR A 112 10.22 -9.68 -28.53
N GLU A 113 9.73 -9.03 -29.59
CA GLU A 113 10.42 -7.97 -30.32
C GLU A 113 9.73 -6.63 -30.07
N ASN A 114 10.51 -5.62 -29.69
CA ASN A 114 9.99 -4.28 -29.50
C ASN A 114 9.62 -3.64 -30.83
N ILE A 115 8.40 -3.11 -30.91
CA ILE A 115 7.92 -2.26 -32.00
C ILE A 115 7.99 -0.81 -31.51
N PHE A 116 8.65 0.05 -32.27
CA PHE A 116 8.53 1.50 -32.15
C PHE A 116 8.54 2.12 -33.55
N GLN A 117 7.49 2.87 -33.87
CA GLN A 117 7.35 3.54 -35.15
C GLN A 117 6.58 4.84 -35.00
N VAL A 118 7.02 5.88 -35.69
CA VAL A 118 6.26 7.13 -35.83
C VAL A 118 6.03 7.41 -37.31
N LYS A 119 4.78 7.64 -37.68
CA LYS A 119 4.38 8.04 -39.03
C LYS A 119 3.98 9.50 -39.05
N GLN A 120 4.41 10.22 -40.07
CA GLN A 120 3.96 11.56 -40.42
C GLN A 120 3.26 11.46 -41.78
N GLY A 121 1.93 11.42 -41.77
CA GLY A 121 1.15 11.05 -42.97
C GLY A 121 1.56 9.67 -43.50
N SER A 122 2.08 9.60 -44.74
CA SER A 122 2.57 8.38 -45.36
C SER A 122 4.04 8.03 -45.03
N ASN A 123 4.80 8.96 -44.45
CA ASN A 123 6.23 8.79 -44.24
C ASN A 123 6.50 8.21 -42.85
N ILE A 124 7.41 7.24 -42.77
CA ILE A 124 7.89 6.68 -41.50
C ILE A 124 9.16 7.44 -41.10
N LEU A 125 9.16 8.01 -39.91
CA LEU A 125 10.33 8.70 -39.36
C LEU A 125 11.37 7.70 -38.88
N SER A 126 12.65 8.07 -38.93
CA SER A 126 13.71 7.33 -38.26
C SER A 126 13.54 7.40 -36.74
N ASN A 127 14.12 6.43 -36.00
CA ASN A 127 14.05 6.43 -34.52
C ASN A 127 14.59 7.72 -33.90
N LYS A 128 15.61 8.33 -34.51
CA LYS A 128 16.19 9.60 -34.03
C LYS A 128 15.20 10.75 -34.20
N GLU A 129 14.67 10.94 -35.40
CA GLU A 129 13.66 11.98 -35.70
C GLU A 129 12.39 11.80 -34.87
N ALA A 130 11.94 10.56 -34.70
CA ALA A 130 10.79 10.21 -33.87
C ALA A 130 11.01 10.63 -32.41
N THR A 131 12.19 10.33 -31.85
CA THR A 131 12.52 10.67 -30.47
C THR A 131 12.66 12.19 -30.29
N GLU A 132 13.29 12.88 -31.25
CA GLU A 132 13.39 14.34 -31.26
C GLU A 132 12.01 15.00 -31.34
N LEU A 133 11.12 14.54 -32.24
CA LEU A 133 9.75 15.02 -32.34
C LEU A 133 8.98 14.86 -31.02
N LEU A 134 9.04 13.68 -30.41
CA LEU A 134 8.34 13.42 -29.14
C LEU A 134 8.92 14.27 -28.00
N SER A 135 10.24 14.47 -27.98
CA SER A 135 10.89 15.33 -26.99
C SER A 135 10.50 16.82 -27.11
N LEU A 136 10.13 17.26 -28.32
CA LEU A 136 9.65 18.61 -28.59
C LEU A 136 8.14 18.75 -28.35
N ALA A 137 7.35 17.76 -28.74
CA ALA A 137 5.88 17.82 -28.66
C ALA A 137 5.37 17.62 -27.23
N LEU A 138 5.96 16.70 -26.46
CA LEU A 138 5.60 16.41 -25.07
C LEU A 138 6.85 15.92 -24.30
N PRO A 139 7.73 16.84 -23.88
CA PRO A 139 8.92 16.49 -23.12
C PRO A 139 8.58 15.72 -21.84
N LYS A 140 9.32 14.63 -21.57
CA LYS A 140 9.10 13.79 -20.39
C LYS A 140 9.25 14.56 -19.07
N SER A 141 10.18 15.51 -19.00
CA SER A 141 10.44 16.31 -17.79
C SER A 141 9.21 17.06 -17.29
N ILE A 142 8.30 17.41 -18.20
CA ILE A 142 7.08 18.18 -17.90
C ILE A 142 5.82 17.30 -17.92
N SER A 143 5.97 15.98 -18.11
CA SER A 143 4.86 15.01 -18.18
C SER A 143 3.90 15.08 -16.99
N ARG A 144 4.41 15.39 -15.79
CA ARG A 144 3.63 15.53 -14.55
C ARG A 144 2.54 16.61 -14.60
N PHE A 145 2.68 17.60 -15.49
CA PHE A 145 1.68 18.66 -15.66
C PHE A 145 0.60 18.27 -16.67
N TYR A 146 0.90 17.36 -17.60
CA TYR A 146 -0.07 16.86 -18.60
C TYR A 146 -0.79 15.59 -18.14
N LEU A 147 -0.11 14.71 -17.41
CA LEU A 147 -0.66 13.47 -16.87
C LEU A 147 -0.72 13.55 -15.35
N PHE A 148 -1.81 14.11 -14.87
CA PHE A 148 -2.03 14.38 -13.46
C PHE A 148 -2.78 13.22 -12.78
N ASP A 149 -2.28 12.79 -11.64
CA ASP A 149 -2.77 11.64 -10.86
C ASP A 149 -2.96 12.10 -9.40
N ALA A 150 -3.93 11.51 -8.69
CA ALA A 150 -4.17 11.79 -7.28
C ALA A 150 -2.93 11.56 -6.38
N GLU A 151 -2.00 10.69 -6.77
CA GLU A 151 -0.72 10.49 -6.05
C GLU A 151 0.25 11.68 -6.23
N LEU A 152 0.23 12.36 -7.39
CA LEU A 152 1.09 13.53 -7.64
C LEU A 152 0.75 14.72 -6.75
N LEU A 153 -0.47 14.77 -6.21
CA LEU A 153 -0.96 15.88 -5.39
C LEU A 153 -0.17 16.07 -4.09
N GLY A 154 0.27 14.97 -3.46
CA GLY A 154 1.07 15.06 -2.23
C GLY A 154 2.43 15.70 -2.47
N GLU A 155 3.04 15.47 -3.63
CA GLU A 155 4.38 16.01 -3.94
C GLU A 155 4.39 17.54 -4.08
N TYR A 156 3.24 18.17 -4.37
CA TYR A 156 3.17 19.64 -4.40
C TYR A 156 3.25 20.27 -3.00
N GLU A 157 3.05 19.50 -1.93
CA GLU A 157 3.32 19.93 -0.55
C GLU A 157 4.81 20.23 -0.37
N ASP A 158 5.67 19.42 -0.99
CA ASP A 158 7.13 19.54 -0.91
C ASP A 158 7.67 20.83 -1.55
N LEU A 159 6.85 21.50 -2.38
CA LEU A 159 7.20 22.82 -2.91
C LEU A 159 7.16 23.92 -1.84
N LEU A 160 6.44 23.72 -0.74
CA LEU A 160 6.39 24.67 0.37
C LEU A 160 7.69 24.66 1.20
N ASP A 161 8.37 23.52 1.27
CA ASP A 161 9.65 23.39 1.96
C ASP A 161 10.80 23.65 0.99
N GLU A 162 11.47 24.79 1.16
CA GLU A 162 12.59 25.18 0.30
C GLU A 162 13.80 24.24 0.40
N SER A 163 13.91 23.52 1.51
CA SER A 163 14.98 22.57 1.78
C SER A 163 14.72 21.16 1.24
N ASN A 164 13.50 20.88 0.79
CA ASN A 164 13.10 19.56 0.29
C ASN A 164 13.62 19.32 -1.14
N GLN A 165 14.29 18.18 -1.34
CA GLN A 165 14.87 17.79 -2.62
C GLN A 165 13.81 17.42 -3.66
N GLU A 166 12.67 16.85 -3.24
CA GLU A 166 11.56 16.58 -4.15
C GLU A 166 10.96 17.89 -4.67
N GLY A 167 10.85 18.90 -3.79
CA GLY A 167 10.49 20.27 -4.14
C GLY A 167 11.39 20.86 -5.22
N GLN A 168 12.72 20.67 -5.14
CA GLN A 168 13.66 21.14 -6.17
C GLN A 168 13.45 20.44 -7.52
N LYS A 169 13.20 19.13 -7.56
CA LYS A 169 12.92 18.41 -8.82
C LYS A 169 11.63 18.91 -9.48
N ILE A 170 10.62 19.23 -8.69
CA ILE A 170 9.36 19.81 -9.19
C ILE A 170 9.62 21.22 -9.70
N LYS A 171 10.37 22.04 -8.98
CA LYS A 171 10.79 23.38 -9.43
C LYS A 171 11.49 23.33 -10.78
N ASP A 172 12.46 22.43 -10.98
CA ASP A 172 13.15 22.27 -12.26
C ASP A 172 12.17 21.87 -13.39
N SER A 173 11.19 21.03 -13.06
CA SER A 173 10.12 20.65 -14.00
C SER A 173 9.22 21.86 -14.33
N ILE A 174 8.93 22.72 -13.35
CA ILE A 174 8.16 23.97 -13.52
C ILE A 174 8.93 24.96 -14.41
N GLU A 175 10.22 25.18 -14.13
CA GLU A 175 11.05 26.05 -14.97
C GLU A 175 11.15 25.50 -16.40
N ALA A 176 11.19 24.17 -16.56
CA ALA A 176 11.17 23.52 -17.87
C ALA A 176 9.86 23.75 -18.63
N ILE A 177 8.69 23.60 -18.00
CA ILE A 177 7.40 23.84 -18.67
C ILE A 177 7.22 25.31 -19.03
N LEU A 178 7.76 26.24 -18.23
CA LEU A 178 7.73 27.68 -18.48
C LEU A 178 8.79 28.16 -19.49
N GLY A 179 9.61 27.23 -20.04
CA GLY A 179 10.57 27.55 -21.11
C GLY A 179 11.87 28.20 -20.64
N MET A 180 12.17 28.19 -19.33
CA MET A 180 13.40 28.75 -18.78
C MET A 180 14.70 28.08 -19.29
N PRO A 181 14.75 26.77 -19.59
CA PRO A 181 15.97 26.12 -20.09
C PRO A 181 16.57 26.78 -21.33
N ILE A 182 15.76 27.41 -22.19
CA ILE A 182 16.26 28.10 -23.39
C ILE A 182 17.18 29.27 -22.99
N LEU A 183 16.76 30.05 -22.00
CA LEU A 183 17.54 31.19 -21.50
C LEU A 183 18.76 30.73 -20.69
N LEU A 184 18.59 29.71 -19.86
CA LEU A 184 19.68 29.10 -19.08
C LEU A 184 20.77 28.55 -20.00
N ASN A 185 20.40 27.79 -21.03
CA ASN A 185 21.34 27.28 -22.02
C ASN A 185 22.05 28.42 -22.76
N GLY A 186 21.33 29.51 -23.10
CA GLY A 186 21.92 30.70 -23.69
C GLY A 186 23.00 31.33 -22.81
N ARG A 187 22.70 31.55 -21.52
CA ARG A 187 23.68 32.02 -20.53
C ARG A 187 24.88 31.09 -20.47
N ASP A 188 24.66 29.79 -20.38
CA ASP A 188 25.73 28.79 -20.23
C ASP A 188 26.65 28.75 -21.46
N ILE A 189 26.12 28.95 -22.67
CA ILE A 189 26.93 29.12 -23.89
C ILE A 189 27.87 30.32 -23.75
N PHE A 190 27.35 31.47 -23.29
CA PHE A 190 28.19 32.65 -23.07
C PHE A 190 29.20 32.44 -21.95
N GLU A 191 28.89 31.65 -20.92
CA GLU A 191 29.86 31.27 -19.88
C GLU A 191 31.04 30.48 -20.46
N VAL A 192 30.78 29.56 -21.41
CA VAL A 192 31.83 28.84 -22.14
C VAL A 192 32.65 29.78 -23.02
N LEU A 193 31.99 30.72 -23.72
CA LEU A 193 32.68 31.73 -24.53
C LEU A 193 33.59 32.62 -23.68
N ILE A 194 33.16 33.03 -22.48
CA ILE A 194 34.00 33.80 -21.54
C ILE A 194 35.31 33.04 -21.23
N THR A 195 35.26 31.72 -20.99
CA THR A 195 36.48 30.92 -20.81
C THR A 195 37.38 30.99 -22.05
N GLN A 196 36.84 30.89 -23.26
CA GLN A 196 37.62 30.96 -24.50
C GLN A 196 38.29 32.33 -24.69
N TYR A 197 37.55 33.40 -24.44
CA TYR A 197 38.09 34.76 -24.53
C TYR A 197 39.09 35.08 -23.41
N ASN A 198 38.93 34.51 -22.22
CA ASN A 198 39.95 34.57 -21.17
C ASN A 198 41.28 33.94 -21.62
N GLN A 199 41.24 32.83 -22.35
CA GLN A 199 42.44 32.22 -22.94
C GLN A 199 43.02 33.07 -24.07
N ALA A 200 42.18 33.70 -24.90
CA ALA A 200 42.63 34.61 -25.95
C ALA A 200 43.36 35.83 -25.37
N VAL A 201 42.81 36.44 -24.31
CA VAL A 201 43.46 37.54 -23.56
C VAL A 201 44.81 37.10 -23.00
N ALA A 202 44.89 35.91 -22.41
CA ALA A 202 46.15 35.38 -21.90
C ALA A 202 47.19 35.15 -23.00
N LYS A 203 46.79 34.62 -24.16
CA LYS A 203 47.67 34.47 -25.34
C LYS A 203 48.16 35.82 -25.88
N ALA A 204 47.27 36.78 -26.06
CA ALA A 204 47.63 38.12 -26.53
C ALA A 204 48.59 38.84 -25.56
N SER A 205 48.45 38.58 -24.26
CA SER A 205 49.29 39.14 -23.20
C SER A 205 50.70 38.54 -23.15
N GLN A 206 50.98 37.41 -23.81
CA GLN A 206 52.32 36.80 -23.83
C GLN A 206 53.30 37.52 -24.77
N ASN A 207 52.79 38.30 -25.72
CA ASN A 207 53.59 38.97 -26.74
C ASN A 207 54.33 40.22 -26.23
N ASN A 208 54.09 40.66 -25.00
CA ASN A 208 54.69 41.86 -24.42
C ASN A 208 55.33 41.53 -23.05
N GLU A 209 56.58 41.96 -22.84
CA GLU A 209 57.35 41.60 -21.63
C GLU A 209 56.70 42.10 -20.34
N THR A 210 56.04 43.26 -20.40
CA THR A 210 55.35 43.88 -19.25
C THR A 210 54.07 43.15 -18.84
N THR A 211 53.40 42.45 -19.76
CA THR A 211 52.14 41.74 -19.51
C THR A 211 52.33 40.23 -19.33
N LYS A 212 53.53 39.71 -19.58
CA LYS A 212 53.82 38.26 -19.54
C LYS A 212 53.55 37.62 -18.17
N ALA A 213 53.94 38.27 -17.08
CA ALA A 213 53.67 37.76 -15.72
C ALA A 213 52.17 37.71 -15.41
N HIS A 214 51.41 38.70 -15.89
CA HIS A 214 49.95 38.72 -15.76
C HIS A 214 49.30 37.62 -16.63
N ALA A 215 49.81 37.38 -17.83
CA ALA A 215 49.37 36.30 -18.72
C ALA A 215 49.50 34.92 -18.07
N GLU A 216 50.66 34.63 -17.44
CA GLU A 216 50.92 33.39 -16.72
C GLU A 216 49.97 33.22 -15.52
N SER A 217 49.72 34.31 -14.78
CA SER A 217 48.75 34.30 -13.69
C SER A 217 47.32 34.02 -14.18
N LEU A 218 46.91 34.63 -15.29
CA LEU A 218 45.58 34.44 -15.88
C LEU A 218 45.39 32.99 -16.38
N ASN A 219 46.41 32.40 -17.02
CA ASN A 219 46.39 30.98 -17.41
C ASN A 219 46.22 30.06 -16.20
N LYS A 220 46.99 30.24 -15.13
CA LYS A 220 46.87 29.45 -13.90
C LYS A 220 45.47 29.56 -13.27
N LEU A 221 44.91 30.77 -13.23
CA LEU A 221 43.57 31.00 -12.70
C LEU A 221 42.49 30.36 -13.57
N ASN A 222 42.62 30.42 -14.90
CA ASN A 222 41.68 29.76 -15.83
C ASN A 222 41.75 28.23 -15.71
N GLU A 223 42.96 27.65 -15.63
CA GLU A 223 43.13 26.21 -15.40
C GLU A 223 42.51 25.79 -14.06
N LYS A 224 42.72 26.59 -13.00
CA LYS A 224 42.07 26.37 -11.70
C LYS A 224 40.55 26.43 -11.84
N LEU A 225 40.00 27.41 -12.57
CA LEU A 225 38.56 27.55 -12.77
C LEU A 225 37.96 26.34 -13.49
N GLU A 226 38.59 25.86 -14.57
CA GLU A 226 38.14 24.68 -15.31
C GLU A 226 38.19 23.41 -14.45
N ASN A 227 39.24 23.23 -13.65
CA ASN A 227 39.34 22.11 -12.71
C ASN A 227 38.27 22.17 -11.61
N LEU A 228 37.93 23.37 -11.12
CA LEU A 228 36.85 23.55 -10.14
C LEU A 228 35.48 23.25 -10.76
N LYS A 229 35.24 23.69 -12.01
CA LYS A 229 34.01 23.39 -12.78
C LYS A 229 33.83 21.89 -13.04
N SER A 230 34.89 21.20 -13.46
CA SER A 230 34.83 19.75 -13.69
C SER A 230 34.58 18.99 -12.38
N SER A 231 35.27 19.36 -11.30
CA SER A 231 35.04 18.83 -9.95
C SER A 231 33.60 19.08 -9.46
N GLU A 232 33.03 20.26 -9.73
CA GLU A 232 31.65 20.58 -9.38
C GLU A 232 30.66 19.65 -10.09
N LYS A 233 30.86 19.40 -11.38
CA LYS A 233 30.06 18.46 -12.17
C LYS A 233 30.15 17.04 -11.62
N ASP A 234 31.35 16.57 -11.30
CA ASP A 234 31.56 15.23 -10.75
C ASP A 234 30.93 15.05 -9.37
N LEU A 235 31.02 16.07 -8.51
CA LEU A 235 30.37 16.07 -7.20
C LEU A 235 28.85 16.07 -7.32
N LYS A 236 28.26 16.85 -8.24
CA LYS A 236 26.81 16.82 -8.50
C LYS A 236 26.34 15.45 -8.98
N ASN A 237 27.06 14.83 -9.91
CA ASN A 237 26.74 13.47 -10.38
C ASN A 237 26.84 12.41 -9.25
N LYS A 238 27.83 12.54 -8.36
CA LYS A 238 27.96 11.66 -7.18
C LYS A 238 26.81 11.88 -6.20
N LEU A 239 26.42 13.13 -5.98
CA LEU A 239 25.31 13.49 -5.09
C LEU A 239 24.01 12.85 -5.58
N GLU A 240 23.71 12.95 -6.86
CA GLU A 240 22.51 12.36 -7.47
C GLU A 240 22.49 10.84 -7.27
N LYS A 241 23.61 10.15 -7.56
CA LYS A 241 23.73 8.70 -7.34
C LYS A 241 23.54 8.29 -5.88
N PHE A 242 24.11 9.02 -4.92
CA PHE A 242 23.93 8.70 -3.50
C PHE A 242 22.51 8.97 -3.03
N ILE A 243 21.82 9.97 -3.58
CA ILE A 243 20.40 10.20 -3.28
C ILE A 243 19.54 9.04 -3.83
N GLU A 244 19.79 8.59 -5.05
CA GLU A 244 19.11 7.41 -5.61
C GLU A 244 19.35 6.15 -4.76
N GLU A 245 20.60 5.92 -4.35
CA GLU A 245 20.96 4.82 -3.45
C GLU A 245 20.24 4.93 -2.09
N LYS A 246 20.19 6.13 -1.50
CA LYS A 246 19.46 6.39 -0.25
C LYS A 246 17.99 6.02 -0.41
N ASN A 247 17.32 6.52 -1.44
CA ASN A 247 15.90 6.26 -1.66
C ASN A 247 15.61 4.76 -1.81
N LEU A 248 16.45 4.05 -2.58
CA LEU A 248 16.34 2.60 -2.72
C LEU A 248 16.51 1.87 -1.38
N LEU A 249 17.49 2.27 -0.56
CA LEU A 249 17.71 1.68 0.76
C LEU A 249 16.58 1.99 1.74
N THR A 250 15.99 3.19 1.68
CA THR A 250 14.82 3.58 2.47
C THR A 250 13.61 2.73 2.10
N ASP A 251 13.36 2.52 0.81
CA ASP A 251 12.27 1.64 0.34
C ASP A 251 12.47 0.19 0.80
N GLN A 252 13.71 -0.33 0.69
CA GLN A 252 14.06 -1.66 1.19
C GLN A 252 13.87 -1.78 2.70
N MET A 253 14.18 -0.73 3.46
CA MET A 253 13.98 -0.70 4.92
C MET A 253 12.50 -0.67 5.29
N ALA A 254 11.68 0.10 4.58
CA ALA A 254 10.23 0.13 4.79
C ALA A 254 9.59 -1.24 4.50
N GLN A 255 10.00 -1.89 3.40
CA GLN A 255 9.55 -3.23 3.05
C GLN A 255 9.99 -4.27 4.08
N SER A 256 11.23 -4.19 4.54
CA SER A 256 11.78 -5.05 5.60
C SER A 256 11.03 -4.96 6.92
N LEU A 257 10.72 -3.74 7.39
CA LEU A 257 9.95 -3.53 8.62
C LEU A 257 8.54 -4.10 8.50
N THR A 258 7.91 -3.92 7.34
CA THR A 258 6.60 -4.48 7.03
C THR A 258 6.65 -6.01 7.03
N TYR A 259 7.69 -6.60 6.43
CA TYR A 259 7.93 -8.05 6.39
C TYR A 259 8.18 -8.63 7.80
N SER A 260 9.01 -7.98 8.61
CA SER A 260 9.29 -8.40 9.99
C SER A 260 8.02 -8.40 10.86
N LYS A 261 7.17 -7.39 10.71
CA LYS A 261 5.86 -7.34 11.39
C LYS A 261 4.96 -8.51 10.97
N LEU A 262 4.88 -8.78 9.68
CA LEU A 262 4.07 -9.90 9.15
C LEU A 262 4.59 -11.26 9.62
N LEU A 263 5.90 -11.44 9.73
CA LEU A 263 6.51 -12.65 10.31
C LEU A 263 6.16 -12.80 11.80
N GLY A 264 6.24 -11.73 12.58
CA GLY A 264 5.84 -11.76 14.00
C GLY A 264 4.38 -12.15 14.18
N GLU A 265 3.49 -11.60 13.36
CA GLU A 265 2.06 -11.96 13.37
C GLU A 265 1.82 -13.42 12.93
N ARG A 266 2.59 -13.92 11.96
CA ARG A 266 2.53 -15.34 11.54
C ARG A 266 2.96 -16.27 12.67
N ASN A 267 4.09 -16.00 13.31
CA ASN A 267 4.61 -16.85 14.39
C ASN A 267 3.62 -16.92 15.56
N ALA A 268 2.99 -15.80 15.92
CA ALA A 268 1.95 -15.78 16.96
C ALA A 268 0.72 -16.63 16.59
N ILE A 269 0.33 -16.66 15.31
CA ILE A 269 -0.75 -17.54 14.81
C ILE A 269 -0.33 -19.01 14.87
N GLU A 270 0.90 -19.34 14.47
CA GLU A 270 1.44 -20.70 14.52
C GLU A 270 1.54 -21.24 15.97
N GLU A 271 2.00 -20.41 16.91
CA GLU A 271 2.00 -20.74 18.34
C GLU A 271 0.56 -20.99 18.86
N GLY A 272 -0.40 -20.13 18.49
CA GLY A 272 -1.80 -20.30 18.84
C GLY A 272 -2.41 -21.57 18.24
N LEU A 273 -2.06 -21.94 17.01
CA LEU A 273 -2.46 -23.20 16.39
C LEU A 273 -1.92 -24.40 17.15
N SER A 274 -0.66 -24.36 17.58
CA SER A 274 -0.05 -25.44 18.38
C SER A 274 -0.83 -25.67 19.68
N MET A 275 -1.20 -24.59 20.39
CA MET A 275 -2.02 -24.68 21.61
C MET A 275 -3.40 -25.30 21.35
N ILE A 276 -4.10 -24.88 20.28
CA ILE A 276 -5.42 -25.43 19.94
C ILE A 276 -5.35 -26.90 19.56
N HIS A 277 -4.28 -27.34 18.86
CA HIS A 277 -4.07 -28.75 18.55
C HIS A 277 -3.92 -29.59 19.83
N GLN A 278 -3.19 -29.07 20.82
CA GLN A 278 -3.03 -29.73 22.10
C GLN A 278 -4.37 -29.81 22.86
N GLU A 279 -5.13 -28.71 22.92
CA GLU A 279 -6.47 -28.69 23.54
C GLU A 279 -7.44 -29.68 22.86
N LEU A 280 -7.39 -29.80 21.52
CA LEU A 280 -8.18 -30.77 20.76
C LEU A 280 -7.79 -32.21 21.07
N ALA A 281 -6.49 -32.50 21.18
CA ALA A 281 -6.01 -33.84 21.52
C ALA A 281 -6.47 -34.25 22.93
N ASP A 282 -6.37 -33.33 23.90
CA ASP A 282 -6.83 -33.56 25.27
C ASP A 282 -8.36 -33.75 25.33
N ALA A 283 -9.13 -32.89 24.64
CA ALA A 283 -10.59 -33.01 24.57
C ALA A 283 -11.03 -34.32 23.89
N GLN A 284 -10.34 -34.74 22.82
CA GLN A 284 -10.62 -36.00 22.14
C GLN A 284 -10.32 -37.21 23.04
N LYS A 285 -9.21 -37.17 23.79
CA LYS A 285 -8.86 -38.23 24.74
C LYS A 285 -9.95 -38.38 25.82
N HIS A 286 -10.37 -37.27 26.43
CA HIS A 286 -11.44 -37.27 27.42
C HIS A 286 -12.78 -37.77 26.87
N LEU A 287 -13.14 -37.39 25.64
CA LEU A 287 -14.34 -37.90 24.96
C LEU A 287 -14.28 -39.41 24.74
N THR A 288 -13.11 -39.94 24.38
CA THR A 288 -12.92 -41.38 24.11
C THR A 288 -13.04 -42.20 25.40
N GLU A 289 -12.38 -41.76 26.47
CA GLU A 289 -12.45 -42.41 27.80
C GLU A 289 -13.89 -42.51 28.33
N GLU A 290 -14.73 -41.52 28.03
CA GLU A 290 -16.10 -41.46 28.51
C GLU A 290 -17.08 -42.18 27.58
N ALA A 291 -16.80 -42.19 26.27
CA ALA A 291 -17.56 -42.97 25.29
C ALA A 291 -17.43 -44.49 25.53
N ASP A 292 -16.25 -44.96 25.96
CA ASP A 292 -16.01 -46.38 26.27
C ASP A 292 -16.92 -46.92 27.38
N GLU A 293 -17.45 -46.04 28.24
CA GLU A 293 -18.31 -46.41 29.36
C GLU A 293 -19.78 -46.03 29.13
N ALA A 294 -20.09 -45.33 28.03
CA ALA A 294 -21.43 -44.79 27.75
C ALA A 294 -22.48 -45.89 27.50
N TRP A 295 -22.06 -47.08 27.06
CA TRP A 295 -22.96 -48.23 26.88
C TRP A 295 -23.62 -48.68 28.19
N ARG A 296 -23.00 -48.43 29.35
CA ARG A 296 -23.56 -48.80 30.65
C ARG A 296 -24.81 -48.00 30.98
N THR A 297 -24.86 -46.73 30.58
CA THR A 297 -26.02 -45.86 30.79
C THR A 297 -27.27 -46.35 30.04
N ILE A 298 -27.10 -46.98 28.87
CA ILE A 298 -28.21 -47.57 28.09
C ILE A 298 -28.82 -48.78 28.82
N LEU A 299 -28.02 -49.49 29.61
CA LEU A 299 -28.47 -50.65 30.37
C LEU A 299 -29.14 -50.28 31.69
N ASN A 300 -29.08 -49.03 32.14
CA ASN A 300 -29.65 -48.61 33.42
C ASN A 300 -31.16 -48.93 33.49
N ASP A 301 -31.94 -48.63 32.45
CA ASP A 301 -33.39 -48.92 32.42
C ASP A 301 -33.68 -50.43 32.53
N ILE A 302 -32.84 -51.25 31.90
CA ILE A 302 -32.96 -52.73 31.95
C ILE A 302 -32.53 -53.24 33.32
N LEU A 303 -31.45 -52.68 33.88
CA LEU A 303 -30.96 -53.01 35.21
C LEU A 303 -31.99 -52.66 36.28
N ASP A 304 -32.64 -51.49 36.18
CA ASP A 304 -33.72 -51.09 37.08
C ASP A 304 -34.87 -52.08 37.03
N TYR A 305 -35.33 -52.44 35.82
CA TYR A 305 -36.38 -53.44 35.65
C TYR A 305 -36.00 -54.81 36.25
N VAL A 306 -34.78 -55.28 36.01
CA VAL A 306 -34.29 -56.57 36.52
C VAL A 306 -34.12 -56.53 38.04
N ILE A 307 -33.57 -55.46 38.59
CA ILE A 307 -33.43 -55.25 40.05
C ILE A 307 -34.79 -55.25 40.72
N GLU A 308 -35.78 -54.51 40.19
CA GLU A 308 -37.15 -54.49 40.72
C GLU A 308 -37.77 -55.89 40.74
N HIS A 309 -37.65 -56.64 39.63
CA HIS A 309 -38.16 -58.01 39.56
C HIS A 309 -37.44 -58.94 40.55
N THR A 310 -36.12 -58.81 40.66
CA THR A 310 -35.29 -59.66 41.55
C THR A 310 -35.58 -59.37 43.03
N ILE A 311 -35.89 -58.12 43.37
CA ILE A 311 -36.36 -57.73 44.70
C ILE A 311 -37.73 -58.37 44.99
N ALA A 312 -38.66 -58.35 44.03
CA ALA A 312 -39.97 -58.97 44.17
C ALA A 312 -39.87 -60.50 44.41
N GLU A 313 -38.89 -61.19 43.82
CA GLU A 313 -38.68 -62.63 44.02
C GLU A 313 -38.26 -62.99 45.45
N ILE A 314 -37.50 -62.13 46.13
CA ILE A 314 -37.05 -62.36 47.51
C ILE A 314 -37.98 -61.77 48.56
N GLU A 315 -38.91 -60.89 48.17
CA GLU A 315 -39.87 -60.23 49.06
C GLU A 315 -40.64 -61.21 49.97
N PRO A 316 -41.13 -62.37 49.51
CA PRO A 316 -41.82 -63.33 50.38
C PRO A 316 -40.91 -63.92 51.45
N ILE A 317 -39.65 -64.21 51.09
CA ILE A 317 -38.64 -64.74 52.01
C ILE A 317 -38.22 -63.66 53.00
N GLU A 318 -38.10 -62.41 52.55
CA GLU A 318 -37.79 -61.27 53.40
C GLU A 318 -38.91 -61.00 54.41
N ASN A 319 -40.17 -61.05 53.98
CA ASN A 319 -41.33 -60.91 54.85
C ASN A 319 -41.43 -62.07 55.86
N LYS A 320 -41.15 -63.30 55.42
CA LYS A 320 -41.05 -64.47 56.31
C LYS A 320 -39.91 -64.30 57.32
N LYS A 321 -38.74 -63.84 56.89
CA LYS A 321 -37.59 -63.53 57.75
C LYS A 321 -37.96 -62.50 58.82
N LYS A 322 -38.54 -61.37 58.41
CA LYS A 322 -39.02 -60.30 59.32
C LYS A 322 -40.02 -60.83 60.34
N LYS A 323 -40.98 -61.66 59.90
CA LYS A 323 -41.96 -62.29 60.80
C LYS A 323 -41.29 -63.22 61.83
N LEU A 324 -40.38 -64.08 61.38
CA LEU A 324 -39.65 -65.00 62.25
C LEU A 324 -38.70 -64.27 63.21
N GLU A 325 -38.04 -63.20 62.77
CA GLU A 325 -37.22 -62.32 63.61
C GLU A 325 -38.08 -61.60 64.65
N PHE A 326 -39.27 -61.13 64.27
CA PHE A 326 -40.23 -60.57 65.20
C PHE A 326 -40.68 -61.60 66.25
N GLU A 327 -41.10 -62.80 65.83
CA GLU A 327 -41.47 -63.90 66.73
C GLU A 327 -40.31 -64.28 67.67
N ARG A 328 -39.06 -64.30 67.17
CA ARG A 328 -37.85 -64.51 67.99
C ARG A 328 -37.67 -63.41 69.02
N SER A 329 -37.76 -62.15 68.60
CA SER A 329 -37.57 -61.00 69.49
C SER A 329 -38.62 -60.98 70.61
N VAL A 330 -39.88 -61.31 70.31
CA VAL A 330 -40.95 -61.41 71.30
C VAL A 330 -40.69 -62.56 72.27
N ASN A 331 -40.33 -63.75 71.77
CA ASN A 331 -39.98 -64.89 72.62
C ASN A 331 -38.78 -64.61 73.52
N GLN A 332 -37.74 -63.97 72.98
CA GLN A 332 -36.56 -63.58 73.74
C GLN A 332 -36.91 -62.55 74.82
N TYR A 333 -37.67 -61.52 74.49
CA TYR A 333 -38.14 -60.51 75.45
C TYR A 333 -38.93 -61.14 76.60
N ILE A 334 -39.91 -62.00 76.29
CA ILE A 334 -40.69 -62.70 77.31
C ILE A 334 -39.78 -63.58 78.20
N ARG A 335 -38.82 -64.28 77.59
CA ARG A 335 -37.86 -65.12 78.32
C ARG A 335 -36.97 -64.30 79.26
N GLU A 336 -36.43 -63.19 78.79
CA GLU A 336 -35.59 -62.30 79.59
C GLU A 336 -36.37 -61.68 80.76
N GLN A 337 -37.60 -61.21 80.51
CA GLN A 337 -38.46 -60.63 81.55
C GLN A 337 -38.89 -61.66 82.60
N LEU A 338 -39.21 -62.89 82.20
CA LEU A 338 -39.53 -63.98 83.13
C LEU A 338 -38.32 -64.46 83.96
N LEU A 339 -37.09 -64.26 83.47
CA LEU A 339 -35.86 -64.65 84.17
C LEU A 339 -35.30 -63.53 85.08
N GLN A 340 -35.66 -62.27 84.81
CA GLN A 340 -35.16 -61.12 85.60
C GLN A 340 -36.10 -60.72 86.74
N ASP A 341 -37.40 -61.01 86.68
CA ASP A 341 -38.37 -60.49 87.67
C ASP A 341 -38.99 -61.58 88.57
N ASN A 342 -38.92 -61.33 89.88
CA ASN A 342 -39.22 -62.22 91.00
C ASN A 342 -40.58 -62.93 90.90
N ASN A 343 -40.66 -64.09 90.25
CA ASN A 343 -41.86 -64.93 90.20
C ASN A 343 -43.13 -64.19 89.74
N HIS A 344 -43.08 -63.16 88.88
CA HIS A 344 -44.31 -62.51 88.38
C HIS A 344 -44.38 -62.54 86.85
N CYS A 345 -45.59 -62.72 86.30
CA CYS A 345 -45.82 -62.69 84.84
C CYS A 345 -45.71 -61.26 84.29
N PRO A 346 -44.89 -60.98 83.25
CA PRO A 346 -44.69 -59.63 82.72
C PRO A 346 -45.92 -59.03 82.01
N VAL A 347 -46.92 -59.85 81.68
CA VAL A 347 -48.14 -59.39 80.97
C VAL A 347 -49.31 -59.16 81.93
N CYS A 348 -49.62 -60.13 82.81
CA CYS A 348 -50.77 -60.05 83.72
C CYS A 348 -50.41 -59.80 85.19
N LYS A 349 -49.12 -59.75 85.54
CA LYS A 349 -48.57 -59.48 86.88
C LYS A 349 -48.97 -60.48 87.98
N ASN A 350 -49.48 -61.67 87.64
CA ASN A 350 -49.73 -62.72 88.62
C ASN A 350 -48.44 -63.42 89.06
N ASN A 351 -48.42 -63.93 90.30
CA ASN A 351 -47.33 -64.74 90.84
C ASN A 351 -47.23 -66.10 90.11
N ILE A 352 -46.01 -66.51 89.77
CA ILE A 352 -45.63 -67.73 89.06
C ILE A 352 -44.84 -68.60 90.05
N ASP A 353 -45.37 -69.77 90.39
CA ASP A 353 -44.64 -70.73 91.23
C ASP A 353 -43.49 -71.43 90.47
N SER A 354 -42.57 -72.04 91.21
CA SER A 354 -41.36 -72.68 90.65
C SER A 354 -41.67 -73.87 89.74
N THR A 355 -42.79 -74.56 89.95
CA THR A 355 -43.26 -75.67 89.10
C THR A 355 -43.79 -75.18 87.75
N LEU A 356 -44.53 -74.06 87.74
CA LEU A 356 -45.06 -73.44 86.54
C LEU A 356 -43.95 -72.78 85.73
N LEU A 357 -42.96 -72.17 86.40
CA LEU A 357 -41.76 -71.61 85.78
C LEU A 357 -40.89 -72.68 85.11
N SER A 358 -40.76 -73.86 85.76
CA SER A 358 -40.11 -75.04 85.17
C SER A 358 -40.88 -75.57 83.94
N ASN A 359 -42.21 -75.62 84.01
CA ASN A 359 -43.04 -76.04 82.86
C ASN A 359 -42.99 -75.04 81.71
N ILE A 360 -42.98 -73.73 81.99
CA ILE A 360 -42.88 -72.68 80.97
C ILE A 360 -41.50 -72.71 80.31
N SER A 361 -40.42 -72.79 81.10
CA SER A 361 -39.06 -72.90 80.56
C SER A 361 -38.85 -74.19 79.75
N ALA A 362 -39.43 -75.32 80.18
CA ALA A 362 -39.47 -76.56 79.41
C ALA A 362 -40.27 -76.43 78.11
N ARG A 363 -41.37 -75.66 78.10
CA ARG A 363 -42.13 -75.37 76.87
C ARG A 363 -41.35 -74.46 75.93
N PHE A 364 -40.65 -73.45 76.45
CA PHE A 364 -39.78 -72.59 75.63
C PHE A 364 -38.61 -73.37 75.02
N SER A 365 -38.01 -74.31 75.74
CA SER A 365 -36.93 -75.16 75.21
C SER A 365 -37.44 -76.24 74.25
N ALA A 366 -38.70 -76.70 74.40
CA ALA A 366 -39.35 -77.62 73.47
C ALA A 366 -39.92 -76.94 72.21
N THR A 367 -40.17 -75.62 72.25
CA THR A 367 -40.66 -74.87 71.10
C THR A 367 -39.49 -74.55 70.16
N SER A 368 -39.31 -75.36 69.12
CA SER A 368 -38.37 -75.03 68.05
C SER A 368 -38.85 -73.78 67.33
N VAL A 369 -38.18 -72.64 67.54
CA VAL A 369 -38.47 -71.45 66.77
C VAL A 369 -38.21 -71.76 65.30
N GLN A 370 -39.26 -71.67 64.46
CA GLN A 370 -39.11 -71.92 63.04
C GLN A 370 -37.97 -71.04 62.50
N SER A 371 -37.04 -71.65 61.78
CA SER A 371 -36.01 -70.94 61.03
C SER A 371 -36.34 -71.01 59.55
N LEU A 372 -35.87 -70.03 58.79
CA LEU A 372 -35.72 -70.20 57.36
C LEU A 372 -34.94 -71.50 57.09
N THR A 373 -35.36 -72.24 56.07
CA THR A 373 -34.61 -73.41 55.63
C THR A 373 -33.23 -72.99 55.13
N GLN A 374 -32.28 -73.92 55.11
CA GLN A 374 -30.95 -73.60 54.60
C GLN A 374 -31.02 -73.14 53.13
N GLU A 375 -31.89 -73.77 52.33
CA GLU A 375 -32.16 -73.38 50.94
C GLU A 375 -32.71 -71.96 50.80
N GLU A 376 -33.66 -71.55 51.66
CA GLU A 376 -34.21 -70.17 51.65
C GLU A 376 -33.15 -69.12 51.99
N LYS A 377 -32.25 -69.43 52.93
CA LYS A 377 -31.15 -68.52 53.30
C LYS A 377 -30.12 -68.41 52.19
N ASP A 378 -29.73 -69.54 51.59
CA ASP A 378 -28.73 -69.57 50.53
C ASP A 378 -29.26 -68.84 49.28
N PHE A 379 -30.53 -69.03 48.93
CA PHE A 379 -31.19 -68.28 47.86
C PHE A 379 -31.24 -66.78 48.17
N TYR A 380 -31.72 -66.38 49.35
CA TYR A 380 -31.82 -64.96 49.74
C TYR A 380 -30.46 -64.24 49.71
N ASN A 381 -29.42 -64.85 50.28
CA ASN A 381 -28.08 -64.25 50.32
C ASN A 381 -27.50 -64.12 48.92
N LYS A 382 -27.59 -65.17 48.09
CA LYS A 382 -27.12 -65.14 46.70
C LYS A 382 -27.83 -64.07 45.88
N THR A 383 -29.16 -63.96 46.03
CA THR A 383 -29.94 -62.98 45.29
C THR A 383 -29.67 -61.55 45.80
N GLN A 384 -29.43 -61.35 47.10
CA GLN A 384 -28.97 -60.04 47.61
C GLN A 384 -27.58 -59.66 47.08
N GLU A 385 -26.65 -60.60 46.98
CA GLU A 385 -25.34 -60.35 46.36
C GLU A 385 -25.48 -59.96 44.89
N GLN A 386 -26.39 -60.61 44.15
CA GLN A 386 -26.70 -60.25 42.77
C GLN A 386 -27.29 -58.84 42.66
N ILE A 387 -28.24 -58.47 43.53
CA ILE A 387 -28.80 -57.11 43.56
C ILE A 387 -27.70 -56.08 43.87
N ALA A 388 -26.84 -56.35 44.85
CA ALA A 388 -25.73 -55.47 45.20
C ALA A 388 -24.73 -55.31 44.04
N PHE A 389 -24.42 -56.39 43.33
CA PHE A 389 -23.57 -56.36 42.14
C PHE A 389 -24.20 -55.53 41.01
N MET A 390 -25.50 -55.71 40.74
CA MET A 390 -26.21 -54.94 39.72
C MET A 390 -26.28 -53.44 40.08
N ARG A 391 -26.52 -53.10 41.34
CA ARG A 391 -26.50 -51.70 41.82
C ARG A 391 -25.11 -51.06 41.74
N ASN A 392 -24.05 -51.81 42.05
CA ASN A 392 -22.68 -51.32 41.89
C ASN A 392 -22.26 -51.17 40.42
N SER A 393 -22.98 -51.80 39.50
CA SER A 393 -22.76 -51.68 38.05
C SER A 393 -23.42 -50.43 37.46
N TYR A 394 -24.22 -49.70 38.26
CA TYR A 394 -24.90 -48.47 37.85
C TYR A 394 -23.89 -47.33 37.68
N LYS A 395 -23.97 -46.59 36.57
CA LYS A 395 -23.28 -45.31 36.39
C LYS A 395 -24.30 -44.17 36.39
N GLU A 396 -23.93 -43.05 37.01
CA GLU A 396 -24.68 -41.79 36.89
C GLU A 396 -24.96 -41.46 35.42
N ASP A 397 -26.13 -40.89 35.13
CA ASP A 397 -26.47 -40.43 33.78
C ASP A 397 -25.53 -39.28 33.39
N ARG A 398 -24.55 -39.59 32.51
CA ARG A 398 -23.57 -38.64 31.98
C ARG A 398 -23.96 -38.07 30.63
N THR A 399 -25.19 -38.28 30.16
CA THR A 399 -25.64 -37.85 28.83
C THR A 399 -25.47 -36.34 28.63
N GLU A 400 -25.78 -35.54 29.66
CA GLU A 400 -25.62 -34.08 29.62
C GLU A 400 -24.15 -33.66 29.62
N TRP A 401 -23.31 -34.37 30.37
CA TRP A 401 -21.86 -34.15 30.39
C TRP A 401 -21.23 -34.46 29.03
N ILE A 402 -21.57 -35.59 28.40
CA ILE A 402 -21.08 -35.97 27.06
C ILE A 402 -21.50 -34.93 26.01
N LYS A 403 -22.75 -34.47 26.06
CA LYS A 403 -23.23 -33.40 25.17
C LYS A 403 -22.43 -32.10 25.32
N ASN A 404 -22.08 -31.73 26.55
CA ASN A 404 -21.28 -30.53 26.81
C ASN A 404 -19.81 -30.69 26.37
N SER A 405 -19.22 -31.86 26.58
CA SER A 405 -17.88 -32.20 26.10
C SER A 405 -17.80 -32.18 24.56
N PHE A 406 -18.82 -32.71 23.88
CA PHE A 406 -18.91 -32.67 22.42
C PHE A 406 -19.04 -31.23 21.88
N LYS A 407 -19.90 -30.40 22.49
CA LYS A 407 -20.00 -28.96 22.15
C LYS A 407 -18.68 -28.22 22.34
N SER A 408 -17.94 -28.53 23.42
CA SER A 408 -16.62 -27.95 23.66
C SER A 408 -15.64 -28.32 22.53
N TYR A 409 -15.60 -29.59 22.15
CA TYR A 409 -14.78 -30.09 21.05
C TYR A 409 -15.14 -29.43 19.69
N GLU A 410 -16.42 -29.31 19.35
CA GLU A 410 -16.86 -28.60 18.14
C GLU A 410 -16.44 -27.12 18.15
N SER A 411 -16.50 -26.47 19.31
CA SER A 411 -16.06 -25.08 19.45
C SER A 411 -14.55 -24.91 19.20
N LEU A 412 -13.74 -25.88 19.63
CA LEU A 412 -12.29 -25.91 19.38
C LEU A 412 -11.98 -26.17 17.91
N LEU A 413 -12.71 -27.07 17.25
CA LEU A 413 -12.61 -27.29 15.79
C LEU A 413 -12.93 -26.03 14.99
N MET A 414 -13.94 -25.27 15.40
CA MET A 414 -14.26 -23.99 14.75
C MET A 414 -13.15 -22.96 14.94
N LYS A 415 -12.59 -22.85 16.16
CA LYS A 415 -11.43 -21.99 16.43
C LYS A 415 -10.21 -22.38 15.59
N LEU A 416 -9.93 -23.67 15.46
CA LEU A 416 -8.85 -24.20 14.61
C LEU A 416 -9.01 -23.73 13.17
N ARG A 417 -10.18 -23.98 12.55
CA ARG A 417 -10.46 -23.57 11.17
C ARG A 417 -10.29 -22.07 10.94
N LEU A 418 -10.76 -21.25 11.88
CA LEU A 418 -10.61 -19.80 11.80
C LEU A 418 -9.14 -19.37 11.84
N GLN A 419 -8.32 -20.01 12.69
CA GLN A 419 -6.88 -19.75 12.78
C GLN A 419 -6.14 -20.22 11.51
N GLU A 420 -6.51 -21.37 10.93
CA GLU A 420 -5.93 -21.86 9.66
C GLU A 420 -6.24 -20.94 8.49
N VAL A 421 -7.46 -20.38 8.41
CA VAL A 421 -7.81 -19.37 7.40
C VAL A 421 -6.98 -18.10 7.57
N LYS A 422 -6.81 -17.62 8.81
CA LYS A 422 -5.93 -16.47 9.10
C LYS A 422 -4.49 -16.74 8.71
N LEU A 423 -3.96 -17.94 9.02
CA LEU A 423 -2.62 -18.35 8.63
C LEU A 423 -2.47 -18.38 7.10
N SER A 424 -3.46 -18.93 6.38
CA SER A 424 -3.47 -18.97 4.92
C SER A 424 -3.46 -17.56 4.30
N GLN A 425 -4.30 -16.65 4.81
CA GLN A 425 -4.30 -15.25 4.39
C GLN A 425 -2.95 -14.58 4.65
N LYS A 426 -2.37 -14.82 5.84
CA LYS A 426 -1.08 -14.25 6.21
C LYS A 426 0.07 -14.76 5.35
N ASN A 427 0.06 -16.05 5.04
CA ASN A 427 1.03 -16.65 4.12
C ASN A 427 0.89 -16.10 2.70
N LYS A 428 -0.34 -15.78 2.24
CA LYS A 428 -0.55 -15.10 0.96
C LYS A 428 0.01 -13.68 0.97
N GLU A 429 -0.25 -12.90 2.03
CA GLU A 429 0.33 -11.56 2.21
C GLU A 429 1.87 -11.61 2.16
N ILE A 430 2.48 -12.54 2.90
CA ILE A 430 3.93 -12.73 2.92
C ILE A 430 4.46 -13.13 1.53
N SER A 431 3.82 -14.09 0.86
CA SER A 431 4.23 -14.56 -0.48
C SER A 431 4.13 -13.48 -1.56
N SER A 432 3.22 -12.50 -1.39
CA SER A 432 3.11 -11.37 -2.31
C SER A 432 4.26 -10.36 -2.19
N ILE A 433 4.98 -10.38 -1.07
CA ILE A 433 6.11 -9.51 -0.77
C ILE A 433 7.43 -10.22 -1.07
N SER A 434 7.50 -11.54 -0.84
CA SER A 434 8.72 -12.34 -1.00
C SER A 434 8.60 -13.34 -2.16
N SER A 435 9.12 -12.99 -3.33
CA SER A 435 9.39 -13.99 -4.39
C SER A 435 10.70 -14.77 -4.15
N THR A 436 11.45 -14.50 -3.09
CA THR A 436 12.74 -15.18 -2.86
C THR A 436 13.12 -15.29 -1.38
N SER A 437 13.76 -16.41 -1.08
CA SER A 437 14.25 -17.05 0.14
C SER A 437 14.97 -16.21 1.23
N SER A 438 15.14 -16.88 2.37
CA SER A 438 15.95 -16.68 3.60
C SER A 438 17.23 -15.80 3.61
N GLU A 439 17.64 -15.16 2.52
CA GLU A 439 18.78 -14.23 2.48
C GLU A 439 18.45 -12.80 2.97
N GLN A 440 17.17 -12.52 3.28
CA GLN A 440 16.75 -11.18 3.70
C GLN A 440 17.05 -10.88 5.17
N GLU A 441 16.99 -11.84 6.10
CA GLU A 441 17.17 -11.56 7.54
C GLU A 441 18.55 -10.98 7.89
N THR A 442 19.62 -11.46 7.28
CA THR A 442 20.98 -10.94 7.48
C THR A 442 21.22 -9.59 6.79
N ASN A 443 20.51 -9.31 5.70
CA ASN A 443 20.58 -8.02 5.00
C ASN A 443 19.80 -6.91 5.72
N ILE A 444 18.70 -7.24 6.39
CA ILE A 444 17.85 -6.29 7.10
C ILE A 444 18.58 -5.57 8.24
N LEU A 445 19.40 -6.29 9.01
CA LEU A 445 20.20 -5.70 10.10
C LEU A 445 21.32 -4.78 9.60
N ALA A 446 21.75 -4.94 8.34
CA ALA A 446 22.78 -4.12 7.73
C ALA A 446 22.21 -2.85 7.04
N LEU A 447 20.91 -2.79 6.76
CA LEU A 447 20.27 -1.66 6.07
C LEU A 447 20.41 -0.32 6.82
N PRO A 448 20.19 -0.22 8.15
CA PRO A 448 20.35 1.04 8.87
C PRO A 448 21.78 1.58 8.77
N LYS A 449 22.78 0.71 8.87
CA LYS A 449 24.19 1.07 8.75
C LYS A 449 24.54 1.53 7.33
N LYS A 450 23.98 0.90 6.31
CA LYS A 450 24.14 1.34 4.91
C LYS A 450 23.50 2.70 4.66
N LEU A 451 22.31 2.94 5.23
CA LEU A 451 21.63 4.25 5.19
C LEU A 451 22.48 5.34 5.84
N GLU A 452 22.97 5.12 7.06
CA GLU A 452 23.84 6.06 7.77
C GLU A 452 25.13 6.37 6.98
N GLN A 453 25.75 5.35 6.39
CA GLN A 453 26.92 5.53 5.51
C GLN A 453 26.58 6.35 4.27
N CYS A 454 25.41 6.13 3.67
CA CYS A 454 24.95 6.89 2.51
C CYS A 454 24.69 8.36 2.87
N GLU A 455 24.05 8.62 4.01
CA GLU A 455 23.82 9.98 4.52
C GLU A 455 25.11 10.73 4.82
N THR A 456 26.09 10.03 5.39
CA THR A 456 27.43 10.60 5.63
C THR A 456 28.10 11.00 4.31
N LYS A 457 28.07 10.13 3.30
CA LYS A 457 28.60 10.45 1.96
C LYS A 457 27.89 11.64 1.32
N ILE A 458 26.57 11.73 1.45
CA ILE A 458 25.78 12.88 0.95
C ILE A 458 26.25 14.17 1.63
N SER A 459 26.42 14.15 2.95
CA SER A 459 26.89 15.31 3.74
C SER A 459 28.29 15.75 3.31
N GLU A 460 29.22 14.80 3.13
CA GLU A 460 30.57 15.07 2.65
C GLU A 460 30.59 15.71 1.25
N VAL A 461 29.78 15.18 0.33
CA VAL A 461 29.67 15.72 -1.03
C VAL A 461 29.07 17.13 -1.02
N LYS A 462 28.04 17.39 -0.20
CA LYS A 462 27.46 18.74 -0.02
C LYS A 462 28.49 19.74 0.51
N LYS A 463 29.30 19.33 1.50
CA LYS A 463 30.41 20.15 2.01
C LYS A 463 31.46 20.41 0.93
N GLY A 464 31.79 19.40 0.14
CA GLY A 464 32.69 19.53 -1.02
C GLY A 464 32.18 20.54 -2.05
N LEU A 465 30.89 20.52 -2.36
CA LEU A 465 30.25 21.48 -3.27
C LEU A 465 30.34 22.93 -2.73
N SER A 466 30.09 23.13 -1.44
CA SER A 466 30.23 24.45 -0.80
C SER A 466 31.65 24.99 -0.91
N LEU A 467 32.66 24.18 -0.54
CA LEU A 467 34.07 24.59 -0.62
C LEU A 467 34.51 24.88 -2.05
N ASN A 468 33.99 24.12 -3.01
CA ASN A 468 34.27 24.31 -4.43
C ASN A 468 33.64 25.63 -4.93
N ALA A 469 32.41 25.96 -4.49
CA ALA A 469 31.76 27.23 -4.79
C ALA A 469 32.55 28.44 -4.25
N ASP A 470 33.02 28.38 -3.01
CA ASP A 470 33.86 29.44 -2.41
C ASP A 470 35.17 29.63 -3.20
N SER A 471 35.84 28.52 -3.53
CA SER A 471 37.09 28.53 -4.31
C SER A 471 36.88 29.07 -5.73
N LYS A 472 35.73 28.80 -6.34
CA LYS A 472 35.33 29.30 -7.67
C LYS A 472 35.12 30.81 -7.63
N ALA A 473 34.41 31.31 -6.61
CA ALA A 473 34.20 32.74 -6.41
C ALA A 473 35.52 33.50 -6.20
N GLU A 474 36.43 32.96 -5.39
CA GLU A 474 37.76 33.54 -5.20
C GLU A 474 38.58 33.57 -6.51
N THR A 475 38.54 32.47 -7.27
CA THR A 475 39.25 32.35 -8.55
C THR A 475 38.72 33.33 -9.59
N LEU A 476 37.39 33.47 -9.71
CA LEU A 476 36.75 34.47 -10.58
C LEU A 476 37.14 35.89 -10.19
N ASN A 477 37.12 36.23 -8.89
CA ASN A 477 37.59 37.53 -8.41
C ASN A 477 39.06 37.79 -8.77
N GLY A 478 39.90 36.75 -8.73
CA GLY A 478 41.28 36.80 -9.22
C GLY A 478 41.36 37.14 -10.71
N ILE A 479 40.60 36.45 -11.55
CA ILE A 479 40.55 36.67 -13.00
C ILE A 479 40.13 38.11 -13.30
N THR A 480 39.11 38.61 -12.62
CA THR A 480 38.62 40.00 -12.79
C THR A 480 39.69 41.02 -12.41
N ARG A 481 40.40 40.82 -11.29
CA ARG A 481 41.49 41.72 -10.87
C ARG A 481 42.63 41.76 -11.87
N VAL A 482 43.10 40.60 -12.34
CA VAL A 482 44.20 40.53 -13.31
C VAL A 482 43.78 41.13 -14.66
N SER A 483 42.55 40.87 -15.10
CA SER A 483 42.00 41.46 -16.34
C SER A 483 41.92 42.99 -16.26
N ALA A 484 41.51 43.54 -15.11
CA ALA A 484 41.45 44.98 -14.90
C ALA A 484 42.85 45.63 -14.86
N MET A 485 43.87 44.93 -14.34
CA MET A 485 45.26 45.38 -14.41
C MET A 485 45.77 45.40 -15.85
N LEU A 486 45.50 44.35 -16.62
CA LEU A 486 45.87 44.28 -18.04
C LEU A 486 45.22 45.40 -18.86
N LYS A 487 43.96 45.78 -18.57
CA LYS A 487 43.29 46.90 -19.24
C LYS A 487 43.95 48.26 -18.96
N LYS A 488 44.60 48.44 -17.80
CA LYS A 488 45.32 49.68 -17.44
C LYS A 488 46.72 49.75 -18.08
N ILE A 489 47.31 48.60 -18.35
CA ILE A 489 48.60 48.51 -19.05
C ILE A 489 48.28 48.65 -20.53
N LEU A 490 48.67 49.76 -21.16
CA LEU A 490 48.51 49.98 -22.60
C LEU A 490 49.23 48.85 -23.37
N GLY A 491 48.48 47.81 -23.72
CA GLY A 491 48.94 46.69 -24.53
C GLY A 491 48.86 47.00 -26.02
N GLY A 492 49.49 46.17 -26.84
CA GLY A 492 49.35 46.26 -28.30
C GLY A 492 47.91 46.03 -28.77
N ALA A 493 47.63 46.38 -30.03
CA ALA A 493 46.28 46.31 -30.63
C ALA A 493 45.59 44.93 -30.48
N ASP A 494 46.35 43.84 -30.49
CA ASP A 494 45.82 42.48 -30.31
C ASP A 494 45.27 42.25 -28.89
N LEU A 495 45.93 42.80 -27.86
CA LEU A 495 45.47 42.68 -26.47
C LEU A 495 44.21 43.52 -26.25
N GLU A 496 44.19 44.74 -26.80
CA GLU A 496 43.03 45.61 -26.73
C GLU A 496 41.81 44.99 -27.41
N THR A 497 42.00 44.38 -28.59
CA THR A 497 40.95 43.64 -29.30
C THR A 497 40.42 42.48 -28.46
N ALA A 498 41.30 41.63 -27.94
CA ALA A 498 40.89 40.48 -27.12
C ALA A 498 40.16 40.90 -25.82
N LEU A 499 40.57 41.99 -25.19
CA LEU A 499 39.90 42.55 -24.01
C LEU A 499 38.50 43.10 -24.35
N ASN A 500 38.35 43.80 -25.48
CA ASN A 500 37.06 44.32 -25.92
C ASN A 500 36.08 43.20 -26.29
N GLU A 501 36.54 42.16 -27.00
CA GLU A 501 35.73 40.99 -27.31
C GLU A 501 35.27 40.25 -26.04
N LYS A 502 36.19 40.08 -25.08
CA LYS A 502 35.85 39.52 -23.76
C LYS A 502 34.77 40.34 -23.06
N GLU A 503 34.95 41.66 -22.96
CA GLU A 503 34.01 42.56 -22.28
C GLU A 503 32.63 42.57 -22.94
N PHE A 504 32.58 42.47 -24.26
CA PHE A 504 31.33 42.31 -25.01
C PHE A 504 30.60 41.01 -24.64
N VAL A 505 31.30 39.88 -24.62
CA VAL A 505 30.73 38.59 -24.24
C VAL A 505 30.29 38.57 -22.77
N GLU A 506 31.08 39.15 -21.86
CA GLU A 506 30.70 39.31 -20.45
C GLU A 506 29.44 40.17 -20.29
N SER A 507 29.30 41.22 -21.10
CA SER A 507 28.11 42.07 -21.12
C SER A 507 26.86 41.31 -21.59
N ILE A 508 26.99 40.45 -22.61
CA ILE A 508 25.89 39.60 -23.06
C ILE A 508 25.54 38.55 -21.99
N HIS A 509 26.53 37.89 -21.40
CA HIS A 509 26.30 36.94 -20.31
C HIS A 509 25.57 37.58 -19.12
N LYS A 510 25.95 38.82 -18.77
CA LYS A 510 25.26 39.60 -17.74
C LYS A 510 23.83 39.93 -18.16
N LEU A 511 23.61 40.38 -19.40
CA LEU A 511 22.27 40.64 -19.92
C LEU A 511 21.36 39.40 -19.86
N PHE A 512 21.89 38.22 -20.18
CA PHE A 512 21.15 36.96 -20.03
C PHE A 512 20.86 36.64 -18.56
N SER A 513 21.83 36.80 -17.66
CA SER A 513 21.63 36.59 -16.22
C SER A 513 20.55 37.52 -15.64
N ASP A 514 20.67 38.82 -15.88
CA ASP A 514 19.70 39.83 -15.44
C ASP A 514 18.32 39.59 -16.08
N GLY A 515 18.31 39.17 -17.35
CA GLY A 515 17.11 38.82 -18.10
C GLY A 515 16.40 37.58 -17.55
N ILE A 516 17.15 36.53 -17.16
CA ILE A 516 16.62 35.32 -16.52
C ILE A 516 15.96 35.67 -15.19
N ASP A 517 16.61 36.48 -14.35
CA ASP A 517 16.06 36.88 -13.06
C ASP A 517 14.79 37.72 -13.23
N SER A 518 14.81 38.69 -14.15
CA SER A 518 13.62 39.49 -14.47
C SER A 518 12.48 38.63 -15.04
N PHE A 519 12.79 37.67 -15.91
CA PHE A 519 11.81 36.76 -16.50
C PHE A 519 11.21 35.84 -15.43
N ARG A 520 12.03 35.29 -14.54
CA ARG A 520 11.59 34.47 -13.41
C ARG A 520 10.64 35.23 -12.48
N SER A 521 10.98 36.47 -12.12
CA SER A 521 10.10 37.31 -11.29
C SER A 521 8.75 37.57 -11.97
N LYS A 522 8.75 37.97 -13.24
CA LYS A 522 7.50 38.21 -14.00
C LYS A 522 6.67 36.95 -14.21
N LEU A 523 7.32 35.80 -14.42
CA LEU A 523 6.64 34.52 -14.51
C LEU A 523 5.97 34.15 -13.19
N LYS A 524 6.68 34.31 -12.06
CA LYS A 524 6.10 34.09 -10.72
C LYS A 524 4.85 34.96 -10.50
N GLU A 525 4.93 36.25 -10.82
CA GLU A 525 3.78 37.17 -10.73
C GLU A 525 2.59 36.72 -11.61
N SER A 526 2.87 36.28 -12.83
CA SER A 526 1.84 35.83 -13.77
C SER A 526 1.18 34.53 -13.31
N VAL A 527 1.99 33.57 -12.87
CA VAL A 527 1.54 32.28 -12.32
C VAL A 527 0.74 32.50 -11.04
N GLU A 528 1.20 33.35 -10.11
CA GLU A 528 0.49 33.68 -8.87
C GLU A 528 -0.88 34.30 -9.17
N LYS A 529 -0.94 35.25 -10.11
CA LYS A 529 -2.18 35.91 -10.51
C LYS A 529 -3.18 34.93 -11.13
N ASP A 530 -2.73 34.09 -12.04
CA ASP A 530 -3.59 33.11 -12.70
C ASP A 530 -4.03 31.99 -11.74
N ALA A 531 -3.13 31.54 -10.86
CA ALA A 531 -3.44 30.55 -9.83
C ALA A 531 -4.46 31.12 -8.84
N THR A 532 -4.29 32.37 -8.40
CA THR A 532 -5.26 33.07 -7.55
C THR A 532 -6.62 33.19 -8.21
N THR A 533 -6.65 33.50 -9.51
CA THR A 533 -7.90 33.61 -10.27
C THR A 533 -8.63 32.27 -10.33
N PHE A 534 -7.91 31.18 -10.61
CA PHE A 534 -8.48 29.84 -10.61
C PHE A 534 -8.92 29.42 -9.21
N PHE A 535 -8.06 29.63 -8.20
CA PHE A 535 -8.32 29.32 -6.79
C PHE A 535 -9.60 29.98 -6.28
N ARG A 536 -9.82 31.27 -6.57
CA ARG A 536 -11.06 31.98 -6.21
C ARG A 536 -12.30 31.41 -6.89
N SER A 537 -12.16 30.81 -8.07
CA SER A 537 -13.28 30.16 -8.76
C SER A 537 -13.68 28.83 -8.14
N ILE A 538 -12.75 28.18 -7.43
CA ILE A 538 -12.96 26.86 -6.82
C ILE A 538 -13.17 26.89 -5.32
N SER A 539 -12.48 27.78 -4.59
CA SER A 539 -12.56 27.96 -3.14
C SER A 539 -13.95 28.42 -2.71
N HIS A 540 -14.44 27.88 -1.60
CA HIS A 540 -15.71 28.30 -0.99
C HIS A 540 -15.53 29.13 0.28
N GLN A 541 -14.34 29.17 0.88
CA GLN A 541 -14.10 30.04 2.04
C GLN A 541 -14.02 31.51 1.64
N GLN A 542 -14.85 32.32 2.28
CA GLN A 542 -14.89 33.77 2.06
C GLN A 542 -13.68 34.50 2.64
N ASP A 543 -13.01 33.94 3.65
CA ASP A 543 -11.82 34.51 4.26
C ASP A 543 -10.54 34.19 3.48
N PHE A 544 -10.58 33.32 2.46
CA PHE A 544 -9.42 32.97 1.63
C PHE A 544 -9.36 33.89 0.40
N GLU A 545 -8.43 34.84 0.42
CA GLU A 545 -8.36 35.90 -0.56
C GLU A 545 -7.49 35.55 -1.77
N SER A 546 -6.27 35.03 -1.58
CA SER A 546 -5.35 34.79 -2.69
C SER A 546 -4.35 33.66 -2.43
N LEU A 547 -3.54 33.36 -3.45
CA LEU A 547 -2.36 32.53 -3.32
C LEU A 547 -1.11 33.41 -3.37
N ALA A 548 -0.08 33.06 -2.60
CA ALA A 548 1.23 33.69 -2.62
C ALA A 548 2.30 32.66 -2.96
N ILE A 549 3.07 32.91 -4.01
CA ILE A 549 4.11 32.01 -4.51
C ILE A 549 5.44 32.20 -3.78
N ASN A 550 6.14 31.12 -3.44
CA ASN A 550 7.49 31.14 -2.90
C ASN A 550 8.57 30.95 -3.99
N ASP A 551 9.83 30.81 -3.59
CA ASP A 551 10.94 30.67 -4.54
C ASP A 551 11.01 29.33 -5.28
N ASN A 552 10.35 28.31 -4.75
CA ASN A 552 10.22 26.99 -5.35
C ASN A 552 8.87 26.80 -6.08
N PHE A 553 8.10 27.87 -6.30
CA PHE A 553 6.73 27.82 -6.87
C PHE A 553 5.67 27.16 -5.98
N GLY A 554 5.99 26.91 -4.70
CA GLY A 554 5.03 26.54 -3.68
C GLY A 554 4.08 27.69 -3.38
N MET A 555 2.79 27.39 -3.23
CA MET A 555 1.73 28.38 -3.08
C MET A 555 1.18 28.36 -1.66
N ASN A 556 1.20 29.48 -0.95
CA ASN A 556 0.53 29.65 0.35
C ASN A 556 -0.83 30.32 0.17
N ILE A 557 -1.83 29.90 0.94
CA ILE A 557 -3.14 30.58 0.96
C ILE A 557 -3.03 31.82 1.85
N VAL A 558 -3.42 32.98 1.30
CA VAL A 558 -3.49 34.27 1.99
C VAL A 558 -4.94 34.56 2.36
N LYS A 559 -5.17 34.89 3.62
CA LYS A 559 -6.49 35.31 4.10
C LYS A 559 -6.74 36.80 3.85
N THR A 560 -8.00 37.21 4.00
CA THR A 560 -8.42 38.63 3.91
C THR A 560 -7.74 39.56 4.92
N ASP A 561 -7.20 39.02 6.01
CA ASP A 561 -6.42 39.76 7.01
C ASP A 561 -4.91 39.83 6.70
N GLY A 562 -4.49 39.26 5.57
CA GLY A 562 -3.09 39.20 5.12
C GLY A 562 -2.28 38.06 5.75
N THR A 563 -2.87 37.23 6.61
CA THR A 563 -2.15 36.10 7.22
C THR A 563 -2.15 34.86 6.33
N PHE A 564 -1.11 34.03 6.46
CA PHE A 564 -1.05 32.73 5.79
C PHE A 564 -1.84 31.66 6.56
N VAL A 565 -2.41 30.70 5.83
CA VAL A 565 -3.05 29.52 6.41
C VAL A 565 -1.98 28.45 6.70
N PRO A 566 -1.60 28.19 7.97
CA PRO A 566 -0.71 27.08 8.29
C PRO A 566 -1.45 25.74 8.19
N ASN A 567 -0.73 24.66 7.87
CA ASN A 567 -1.23 23.28 7.92
C ASN A 567 -2.62 23.10 7.28
N ARG A 568 -2.73 23.46 6.00
CA ARG A 568 -4.00 23.39 5.27
C ARG A 568 -4.53 21.95 5.20
N SER A 569 -5.85 21.79 5.18
CA SER A 569 -6.48 20.48 5.04
C SER A 569 -6.13 19.85 3.69
N SER A 570 -6.18 18.51 3.63
CA SER A 570 -5.96 17.74 2.39
C SER A 570 -6.87 18.15 1.22
N GLY A 571 -8.09 18.65 1.48
CA GLY A 571 -8.97 19.17 0.43
C GLY A 571 -8.42 20.46 -0.20
N TYR A 572 -8.06 21.44 0.62
CA TYR A 572 -7.44 22.69 0.15
C TYR A 572 -6.08 22.49 -0.49
N GLU A 573 -5.33 21.46 -0.08
CA GLU A 573 -4.09 21.07 -0.76
C GLU A 573 -4.34 20.79 -2.25
N GLN A 574 -5.35 19.97 -2.55
CA GLN A 574 -5.70 19.63 -3.92
C GLN A 574 -6.20 20.83 -4.71
N VAL A 575 -6.99 21.70 -4.06
CA VAL A 575 -7.48 22.96 -4.65
C VAL A 575 -6.30 23.86 -5.05
N VAL A 576 -5.29 24.01 -4.18
CA VAL A 576 -4.09 24.81 -4.47
C VAL A 576 -3.27 24.19 -5.61
N ALA A 577 -3.03 22.89 -5.57
CA ALA A 577 -2.24 22.20 -6.59
C ALA A 577 -2.91 22.25 -7.98
N ILE A 578 -4.23 22.04 -8.07
CA ILE A 578 -4.97 22.18 -9.33
C ILE A 578 -4.89 23.63 -9.84
N SER A 579 -4.97 24.62 -8.94
CA SER A 579 -4.83 26.04 -9.28
C SER A 579 -3.45 26.36 -9.85
N LEU A 580 -2.39 25.80 -9.25
CA LEU A 580 -1.01 25.93 -9.75
C LEU A 580 -0.89 25.30 -11.13
N ILE A 581 -1.37 24.06 -11.33
CA ILE A 581 -1.31 23.38 -12.64
C ILE A 581 -2.05 24.19 -13.70
N SER A 582 -3.24 24.72 -13.38
CA SER A 582 -3.98 25.61 -14.28
C SER A 582 -3.16 26.82 -14.69
N ALA A 583 -2.52 27.48 -13.72
CA ALA A 583 -1.69 28.65 -13.97
C ALA A 583 -0.46 28.33 -14.80
N LEU A 584 0.18 27.18 -14.54
CA LEU A 584 1.34 26.73 -15.30
C LEU A 584 0.98 26.47 -16.77
N HIS A 585 -0.12 25.76 -17.06
CA HIS A 585 -0.59 25.54 -18.44
C HIS A 585 -0.89 26.84 -19.16
N LYS A 586 -1.50 27.81 -18.47
CA LYS A 586 -1.85 29.10 -19.06
C LYS A 586 -0.62 29.98 -19.37
N ASN A 587 0.45 29.81 -18.61
CA ASN A 587 1.71 30.57 -18.78
C ASN A 587 2.79 29.79 -19.54
N ALA A 588 2.54 28.52 -19.90
CA ALA A 588 3.48 27.69 -20.62
C ALA A 588 3.52 28.04 -22.12
N PRO A 589 4.70 28.09 -22.75
CA PRO A 589 4.82 28.21 -24.22
C PRO A 589 4.30 26.97 -24.97
N ILE A 590 4.20 25.81 -24.32
CA ILE A 590 3.71 24.57 -24.91
C ILE A 590 2.30 24.29 -24.41
N GLU A 591 1.33 24.32 -25.32
CA GLU A 591 -0.05 23.92 -25.04
C GLU A 591 -0.30 22.47 -25.49
N GLY A 592 -0.81 21.65 -24.57
CA GLY A 592 -1.14 20.25 -24.80
C GLY A 592 -2.34 19.76 -23.97
N PRO A 593 -2.75 18.49 -24.16
CA PRO A 593 -3.90 17.92 -23.47
C PRO A 593 -3.62 17.65 -21.99
N VAL A 594 -4.60 17.92 -21.14
CA VAL A 594 -4.52 17.67 -19.68
C VAL A 594 -5.32 16.43 -19.35
N PHE A 595 -4.67 15.45 -18.72
CA PHE A 595 -5.27 14.23 -18.23
C PHE A 595 -5.32 14.25 -16.71
N MET A 596 -6.46 13.88 -16.13
CA MET A 596 -6.67 13.84 -14.69
C MET A 596 -7.15 12.44 -14.28
N ASP A 597 -6.34 11.68 -13.54
CA ASP A 597 -6.71 10.36 -13.00
C ASP A 597 -7.13 10.45 -11.53
N SER A 598 -8.41 10.16 -11.26
CA SER A 598 -8.94 9.94 -9.92
C SER A 598 -8.72 11.12 -8.94
N THR A 599 -8.63 12.33 -9.47
CA THR A 599 -8.21 13.55 -8.74
C THR A 599 -9.25 14.13 -7.79
N PHE A 600 -10.47 13.57 -7.75
CA PHE A 600 -11.59 14.07 -6.94
C PHE A 600 -11.73 13.37 -5.59
N GLN A 601 -10.89 12.38 -5.27
CA GLN A 601 -11.08 11.53 -4.09
C GLN A 601 -10.92 12.25 -2.74
N ARG A 602 -10.06 13.29 -2.62
CA ARG A 602 -9.79 13.97 -1.33
C ARG A 602 -10.38 15.38 -1.23
N ILE A 603 -11.21 15.76 -2.19
CA ILE A 603 -11.93 17.04 -2.22
C ILE A 603 -13.29 16.87 -1.53
N ASP A 604 -13.81 17.85 -0.78
CA ASP A 604 -15.19 17.79 -0.29
C ASP A 604 -16.21 18.09 -1.41
N PRO A 605 -17.51 17.75 -1.24
CA PRO A 605 -18.50 17.87 -2.29
C PRO A 605 -18.62 19.28 -2.89
N ILE A 606 -18.42 20.32 -2.09
CA ILE A 606 -18.61 21.69 -2.57
C ILE A 606 -17.44 22.08 -3.48
N HIS A 607 -16.20 21.85 -3.03
CA HIS A 607 -15.01 22.06 -3.87
C HIS A 607 -15.05 21.20 -5.14
N LYS A 608 -15.53 19.94 -5.08
CA LYS A 608 -15.68 19.09 -6.28
C LYS A 608 -16.55 19.76 -7.34
N MET A 609 -17.70 20.30 -6.95
CA MET A 609 -18.64 20.91 -7.89
C MET A 609 -18.07 22.17 -8.54
N ASN A 610 -17.33 23.00 -7.80
CA ASN A 610 -16.67 24.14 -8.41
C ASN A 610 -15.51 23.72 -9.30
N THR A 611 -14.69 22.74 -8.89
CA THR A 611 -13.60 22.22 -9.71
C THR A 611 -14.13 21.69 -11.03
N LEU A 612 -15.24 20.95 -11.04
CA LEU A 612 -15.91 20.50 -12.26
C LEU A 612 -16.27 21.67 -13.19
N LYS A 613 -16.88 22.73 -12.64
CA LYS A 613 -17.25 23.92 -13.41
C LYS A 613 -16.03 24.62 -14.02
N SER A 614 -14.89 24.59 -13.33
CA SER A 614 -13.65 25.23 -13.75
C SER A 614 -12.74 24.34 -14.60
N LEU A 615 -13.03 23.04 -14.78
CA LEU A 615 -12.23 22.13 -15.62
C LEU A 615 -11.93 22.66 -17.03
N PRO A 616 -12.88 23.30 -17.76
CA PRO A 616 -12.61 23.82 -19.10
C PRO A 616 -11.53 24.92 -19.12
N LEU A 617 -11.22 25.53 -17.97
CA LEU A 617 -10.18 26.55 -17.83
C LEU A 617 -8.77 25.94 -17.70
N LEU A 618 -8.64 24.63 -17.46
CA LEU A 618 -7.35 23.95 -17.31
C LEU A 618 -6.59 23.82 -18.63
N GLY A 619 -7.31 23.74 -19.75
CA GLY A 619 -6.71 23.59 -21.07
C GLY A 619 -7.76 23.37 -22.15
N ASN A 620 -7.32 23.43 -23.40
CA ASN A 620 -8.18 23.26 -24.56
C ASN A 620 -8.75 21.84 -24.69
N GLN A 621 -8.00 20.81 -24.28
CA GLN A 621 -8.43 19.41 -24.32
C GLN A 621 -8.18 18.79 -22.94
N VAL A 622 -9.25 18.54 -22.19
CA VAL A 622 -9.18 17.96 -20.82
C VAL A 622 -9.81 16.58 -20.82
N ILE A 623 -9.09 15.57 -20.34
CA ILE A 623 -9.55 14.19 -20.22
C ILE A 623 -9.57 13.83 -18.74
N VAL A 624 -10.74 13.51 -18.21
CA VAL A 624 -10.93 13.16 -16.80
C VAL A 624 -11.26 11.68 -16.68
N LEU A 625 -10.42 10.93 -15.98
CA LEU A 625 -10.70 9.55 -15.57
C LEU A 625 -11.29 9.59 -14.16
N ALA A 626 -12.55 9.20 -14.00
CA ALA A 626 -13.25 9.31 -12.73
C ALA A 626 -14.08 8.06 -12.44
N PHE A 627 -14.29 7.77 -11.16
CA PHE A 627 -15.33 6.83 -10.72
C PHE A 627 -16.57 7.59 -10.25
N GLN A 628 -17.77 7.05 -10.50
CA GLN A 628 -19.03 7.67 -10.10
C GLN A 628 -19.06 8.06 -8.61
N GLY A 629 -18.59 7.18 -7.72
CA GLY A 629 -18.54 7.48 -6.28
C GLY A 629 -17.57 8.61 -5.89
N GLU A 630 -16.61 8.97 -6.75
CA GLU A 630 -15.68 10.07 -6.49
C GLU A 630 -16.33 11.43 -6.72
N ILE A 631 -17.24 11.55 -7.69
CA ILE A 631 -17.80 12.83 -8.10
C ILE A 631 -19.25 13.00 -7.61
N GLY A 632 -19.96 11.89 -7.36
CA GLY A 632 -21.34 11.87 -6.88
C GLY A 632 -22.33 11.69 -8.03
N ASP A 633 -23.32 12.57 -8.13
CA ASP A 633 -24.38 12.48 -9.14
C ASP A 633 -23.88 12.85 -10.54
N LEU A 634 -23.93 11.86 -11.46
CA LEU A 634 -23.60 12.03 -12.87
C LEU A 634 -24.41 13.13 -13.56
N ASN A 635 -25.68 13.30 -13.19
CA ASN A 635 -26.51 14.36 -13.77
C ASN A 635 -26.00 15.74 -13.36
N GLY A 636 -25.56 15.90 -12.10
CA GLY A 636 -24.89 17.10 -11.63
C GLY A 636 -23.61 17.41 -12.41
N VAL A 637 -22.82 16.39 -12.79
CA VAL A 637 -21.60 16.58 -13.61
C VAL A 637 -21.95 17.12 -14.99
N ARG A 638 -22.93 16.49 -15.66
CA ARG A 638 -23.41 16.93 -16.98
C ARG A 638 -23.97 18.34 -16.95
N GLU A 639 -24.75 18.68 -15.92
CA GLU A 639 -25.32 20.02 -15.74
C GLU A 639 -24.22 21.09 -15.54
N LYS A 640 -23.21 20.80 -14.72
CA LYS A 640 -22.13 21.76 -14.41
C LYS A 640 -21.17 21.96 -15.58
N LEU A 641 -20.84 20.89 -16.31
CA LEU A 641 -19.99 21.01 -17.49
C LEU A 641 -20.75 21.60 -18.68
N GLY A 642 -22.06 21.32 -18.79
CA GLY A 642 -22.92 21.87 -19.83
C GLY A 642 -22.36 21.64 -21.23
N SER A 643 -22.26 22.71 -22.03
CA SER A 643 -21.71 22.66 -23.38
C SER A 643 -20.21 22.34 -23.46
N ASN A 644 -19.49 22.37 -22.32
CA ASN A 644 -18.07 22.02 -22.29
C ASN A 644 -17.83 20.51 -22.13
N LEU A 645 -18.86 19.72 -21.78
CA LEU A 645 -18.78 18.26 -21.83
C LEU A 645 -18.92 17.82 -23.28
N ILE A 646 -17.81 17.44 -23.90
CA ILE A 646 -17.79 17.12 -25.32
C ILE A 646 -18.09 15.64 -25.56
N GLN A 647 -17.62 14.76 -24.67
CA GLN A 647 -17.82 13.33 -24.82
C GLN A 647 -17.71 12.58 -23.49
N GLU A 648 -18.46 11.48 -23.38
CA GLU A 648 -18.38 10.56 -22.26
C GLU A 648 -18.06 9.14 -22.72
N TYR A 649 -17.28 8.42 -21.91
CA TYR A 649 -17.01 6.99 -22.05
C TYR A 649 -17.26 6.30 -20.72
N THR A 650 -17.58 5.01 -20.76
CA THR A 650 -17.65 4.13 -19.60
C THR A 650 -16.76 2.92 -19.83
N ILE A 651 -15.94 2.57 -18.85
CA ILE A 651 -15.11 1.36 -18.81
C ILE A 651 -15.91 0.24 -18.16
N ASN A 652 -16.40 -0.67 -19.00
CA ASN A 652 -17.14 -1.85 -18.58
C ASN A 652 -16.15 -3.01 -18.41
N GLN A 653 -15.99 -3.48 -17.17
CA GLN A 653 -15.20 -4.68 -16.91
C GLN A 653 -16.04 -5.93 -17.22
N ILE A 654 -15.63 -6.70 -18.21
CA ILE A 654 -16.29 -7.93 -18.65
C ILE A 654 -15.67 -9.13 -17.93
N SER A 655 -14.35 -9.13 -17.72
CA SER A 655 -13.62 -10.12 -16.92
C SER A 655 -12.41 -9.50 -16.20
N SER A 656 -11.68 -10.28 -15.41
CA SER A 656 -10.42 -9.82 -14.80
C SER A 656 -9.35 -9.41 -15.81
N SER A 657 -9.42 -9.93 -17.03
CA SER A 657 -8.47 -9.70 -18.13
C SER A 657 -9.08 -8.90 -19.29
N TYR A 658 -10.36 -8.52 -19.22
CA TYR A 658 -11.03 -7.82 -20.31
C TYR A 658 -11.94 -6.69 -19.82
N SER A 659 -11.57 -5.48 -20.19
CA SER A 659 -12.38 -4.27 -20.09
C SER A 659 -12.66 -3.70 -21.48
N GLU A 660 -13.85 -3.14 -21.65
CA GLU A 660 -14.28 -2.48 -22.89
C GLU A 660 -14.58 -1.00 -22.64
N LEU A 661 -14.20 -0.15 -23.61
CA LEU A 661 -14.53 1.27 -23.63
C LEU A 661 -15.81 1.51 -24.43
N VAL A 662 -16.89 1.88 -23.74
CA VAL A 662 -18.19 2.16 -24.37
C VAL A 662 -18.43 3.66 -24.38
N LYS A 663 -18.61 4.25 -25.56
CA LYS A 663 -19.03 5.65 -25.69
C LYS A 663 -20.46 5.78 -25.17
N SER A 664 -20.68 6.70 -24.22
CA SER A 664 -21.99 6.94 -23.59
C SER A 664 -22.82 7.96 -24.33
#